data_AF-A0A4W5Q081-F1
#
_entry.id   AF-A0A4W5Q081-F1
#
_cell.length_a   1.000
_cell.length_b   1.000
_cell.length_c   1.000
_cell.angle_alpha   90.00
_cell.angle_beta   90.00
_cell.angle_gamma   90.00
#
_symmetry.space_group_name_H-M   'P 1'
#
loop_
_entity.id
_entity.type
_entity.pdbx_description
1 polymer ?
#
loop_
_entity_poly.entity_id
_entity_poly.type
_entity_poly.pdbx_seq_one_letter_code
_entity_poly.pdbx_strand_id
1 'polypeptide(L)'
;MAQWCQLQLLESKYLEQVDQLYDDSFPMDIRQYLSKWIESIDWENVAVQDSLATVRFHDLLAQLDDQHSRFALENNFLLQHNIRKIKRNLQDHFQEDPVHMAMIISRNLKEEQRILAVAKSIEDMFMQVRFEADQNIKSLEYLQDEHDFKENTLKNREHEMNGLTPKQLEHDKLLIVEMCFKLKFKREVVGQLAEVLNMAEAVQSDLISEELPEWKKRQQISCIGGPPNACLDQLQNWFTAVAESLQQVRQQLKELQELEQKYTYDNDPIKQQKGFLEGRALALFRNLLEHSLVVERQPCMPTHPQRTLVLKTQVQFTVKLRFLVKLQEFNYQLKVKALFDKDVTEKKGFRKFNILGTNTKVMNMEESNGSLAAEFRHLVSLMCYCLTMLFQGPLIVTEELHCICFESELNQSGLELKLETISLPIVVISNVSQLPSGWASILWYNMLTSEPKNLKFFLSPPAASWGQLSEVLSWQFSSVTKRGLNEEQLGMLADKLLGQKAQRNPEGLIPWTKFCKSLSEKSFPFWLWIEAILDLIKRHLLSLWNDGCILGFVSKEREKAMLTGKCPGTFLLRFSESSRDGAITFTWVEHDLYGESPVFHAVEPYTKKELSAVSLPDIIRTYKVMAAENIPENPLRFLYPDIPKEKSFGKYYTRASERKQPVTSLFQSSEYYNK
;
A
#
# COMPACT_ATOMS: atom_id res chain seq x y z
N MET A 1 -3.25 27.64 -19.20
CA MET A 1 -4.00 26.57 -18.52
C MET A 1 -3.87 26.79 -17.02
N ALA A 2 -4.91 26.54 -16.24
CA ALA A 2 -4.83 26.56 -14.77
C ALA A 2 -3.83 25.51 -14.28
N GLN A 3 -3.11 25.78 -13.19
CA GLN A 3 -2.18 24.86 -12.52
C GLN A 3 -2.87 23.52 -12.21
N TRP A 4 -4.13 23.57 -11.77
CA TRP A 4 -4.95 22.38 -11.53
C TRP A 4 -5.08 21.47 -12.75
N CYS A 5 -5.30 22.05 -13.93
CA CYS A 5 -5.42 21.28 -15.16
C CYS A 5 -4.09 20.63 -15.55
N GLN A 6 -2.94 21.21 -15.19
CA GLN A 6 -1.64 20.60 -15.42
C GLN A 6 -1.40 19.41 -14.49
N LEU A 7 -1.80 19.53 -13.22
CA LEU A 7 -1.71 18.44 -12.24
C LEU A 7 -2.57 17.24 -12.64
N GLN A 8 -3.79 17.48 -13.13
CA GLN A 8 -4.70 16.42 -13.58
C GLN A 8 -4.19 15.63 -14.79
N LEU A 9 -3.18 16.15 -15.50
CA LEU A 9 -2.51 15.46 -16.61
C LEU A 9 -1.29 14.65 -16.14
N LEU A 10 -0.90 14.75 -14.87
CA LEU A 10 0.21 14.00 -14.32
C LEU A 10 -0.17 12.54 -14.07
N GLU A 11 0.86 11.71 -13.99
CA GLU A 11 0.72 10.30 -13.69
C GLU A 11 0.21 10.03 -12.26
N SER A 12 -0.39 8.86 -12.04
CA SER A 12 -1.08 8.49 -10.78
C SER A 12 -0.25 8.69 -9.51
N LYS A 13 1.08 8.57 -9.58
CA LYS A 13 2.01 8.82 -8.47
C LYS A 13 2.04 10.25 -7.97
N TYR A 14 1.99 11.18 -8.90
CA TYR A 14 1.97 12.59 -8.62
C TYR A 14 0.56 12.99 -8.21
N LEU A 15 -0.47 12.33 -8.77
CA LEU A 15 -1.85 12.49 -8.31
C LEU A 15 -2.07 11.95 -6.89
N GLU A 16 -1.43 10.85 -6.47
CA GLU A 16 -1.43 10.37 -5.08
C GLU A 16 -0.71 11.37 -4.14
N GLN A 17 0.38 11.98 -4.58
CA GLN A 17 1.03 13.07 -3.84
C GLN A 17 0.12 14.30 -3.73
N VAL A 18 -0.60 14.65 -4.80
CA VAL A 18 -1.61 15.73 -4.79
C VAL A 18 -2.77 15.36 -3.85
N ASP A 19 -3.25 14.12 -3.85
CA ASP A 19 -4.30 13.63 -2.96
C ASP A 19 -3.94 13.80 -1.48
N GLN A 20 -2.69 13.49 -1.12
CA GLN A 20 -2.17 13.69 0.25
C GLN A 20 -2.13 15.15 0.71
N LEU A 21 -2.24 16.13 -0.20
CA LEU A 21 -2.28 17.55 0.15
C LEU A 21 -3.67 18.01 0.61
N TYR A 22 -4.72 17.25 0.28
CA TYR A 22 -6.11 17.63 0.51
C TYR A 22 -6.79 16.68 1.48
N ASP A 23 -7.33 17.23 2.56
CA ASP A 23 -8.05 16.50 3.59
C ASP A 23 -9.37 17.22 3.95
N ASP A 24 -10.04 16.76 5.00
CA ASP A 24 -11.29 17.38 5.48
C ASP A 24 -11.10 18.84 5.94
N SER A 25 -9.86 19.29 6.21
CA SER A 25 -9.56 20.67 6.60
C SER A 25 -9.68 21.62 5.41
N PHE A 26 -9.14 21.25 4.24
CA PHE A 26 -9.35 21.99 2.99
C PHE A 26 -9.70 21.03 1.85
N PRO A 27 -11.00 20.76 1.63
CA PRO A 27 -11.46 19.76 0.66
C PRO A 27 -10.99 20.00 -0.79
N MET A 28 -10.56 18.92 -1.45
CA MET A 28 -10.12 18.94 -2.86
C MET A 28 -11.21 19.45 -3.81
N ASP A 29 -12.49 19.25 -3.49
CA ASP A 29 -13.62 19.79 -4.26
C ASP A 29 -13.52 21.32 -4.45
N ILE A 30 -13.10 22.05 -3.42
CA ILE A 30 -12.93 23.51 -3.48
C ILE A 30 -11.81 23.84 -4.48
N ARG A 31 -10.68 23.13 -4.35
CA ARG A 31 -9.53 23.27 -5.23
C ARG A 31 -9.90 23.01 -6.70
N GLN A 32 -10.73 22.00 -6.96
CA GLN A 32 -11.17 21.62 -8.31
C GLN A 32 -12.10 22.67 -8.92
N TYR A 33 -13.20 23.01 -8.24
CA TYR A 33 -14.25 23.85 -8.82
C TYR A 33 -13.92 25.33 -8.82
N LEU A 34 -13.06 25.78 -7.91
CA LEU A 34 -12.60 27.18 -7.79
C LEU A 34 -11.14 27.37 -8.21
N SER A 35 -10.54 26.39 -8.88
CA SER A 35 -9.12 26.39 -9.30
C SER A 35 -8.65 27.72 -9.89
N LYS A 36 -9.36 28.26 -10.89
CA LYS A 36 -9.01 29.53 -11.54
C LYS A 36 -9.04 30.74 -10.60
N TRP A 37 -10.01 30.78 -9.69
CA TRP A 37 -10.16 31.87 -8.73
C TRP A 37 -9.07 31.81 -7.66
N ILE A 38 -8.86 30.62 -7.10
CA ILE A 38 -7.81 30.36 -6.10
C ILE A 38 -6.44 30.74 -6.67
N GLU A 39 -6.11 30.29 -7.89
CA GLU A 39 -4.81 30.56 -8.52
C GLU A 39 -4.60 32.04 -8.91
N SER A 40 -5.67 32.85 -8.92
CA SER A 40 -5.57 34.29 -9.23
C SER A 40 -5.19 35.17 -8.03
N ILE A 41 -5.15 34.60 -6.84
CA ILE A 41 -4.94 35.33 -5.58
C ILE A 41 -3.53 35.06 -5.05
N ASP A 42 -2.87 36.13 -4.60
CA ASP A 42 -1.58 36.05 -3.90
C ASP A 42 -1.77 35.61 -2.44
N TRP A 43 -1.92 34.30 -2.23
CA TRP A 43 -2.17 33.73 -0.90
C TRP A 43 -0.99 33.90 0.07
N GLU A 44 0.24 34.13 -0.40
CA GLU A 44 1.37 34.45 0.49
C GLU A 44 1.15 35.78 1.20
N ASN A 45 0.73 36.80 0.46
CA ASN A 45 0.42 38.10 1.05
C ASN A 45 -0.84 38.05 1.94
N VAL A 46 -1.85 37.27 1.54
CA VAL A 46 -3.07 37.06 2.34
C VAL A 46 -2.75 36.38 3.67
N ALA A 47 -1.81 35.42 3.70
CA ALA A 47 -1.42 34.69 4.91
C ALA A 47 -0.67 35.53 5.95
N VAL A 48 -0.30 36.78 5.64
CA VAL A 48 0.41 37.69 6.56
C VAL A 48 -0.49 38.85 7.01
N GLN A 49 -1.66 39.03 6.39
CA GLN A 49 -2.56 40.16 6.63
C GLN A 49 -3.95 39.70 7.05
N ASP A 50 -4.26 39.84 8.34
CA ASP A 50 -5.53 39.40 8.93
C ASP A 50 -6.77 39.97 8.21
N SER A 51 -6.82 41.30 8.03
CA SER A 51 -7.94 41.96 7.34
C SER A 51 -8.13 41.49 5.89
N LEU A 52 -7.03 41.20 5.19
CA LEU A 52 -7.08 40.71 3.82
C LEU A 52 -7.52 39.24 3.77
N ALA A 53 -7.09 38.42 4.74
CA ALA A 53 -7.53 37.04 4.92
C ALA A 53 -9.03 36.96 5.21
N THR A 54 -9.57 37.82 6.07
CA THR A 54 -11.01 37.88 6.33
C THR A 54 -11.81 38.23 5.07
N VAL A 55 -11.36 39.21 4.29
CA VAL A 55 -12.01 39.58 3.03
C VAL A 55 -11.99 38.41 2.04
N ARG A 56 -10.84 37.77 1.85
CA ARG A 56 -10.69 36.64 0.92
C ARG A 56 -11.45 35.39 1.35
N PHE A 57 -11.61 35.17 2.65
CA PHE A 57 -12.47 34.12 3.18
C PHE A 57 -13.94 34.34 2.82
N HIS A 58 -14.47 35.55 2.99
CA HIS A 58 -15.84 35.84 2.57
C HIS A 58 -16.03 35.79 1.05
N ASP A 59 -15.02 36.22 0.27
CA ASP A 59 -15.04 36.05 -1.19
C ASP A 59 -15.10 34.57 -1.58
N LEU A 60 -14.34 33.68 -0.91
CA LEU A 60 -14.38 32.23 -1.14
C LEU A 60 -15.77 31.65 -0.87
N LEU A 61 -16.42 32.06 0.23
CA LEU A 61 -17.78 31.62 0.55
C LEU A 61 -18.79 32.07 -0.51
N ALA A 62 -18.64 33.28 -1.05
CA ALA A 62 -19.47 33.78 -2.14
C ALA A 62 -19.24 32.98 -3.44
N GLN A 63 -17.99 32.63 -3.75
CA GLN A 63 -17.70 31.76 -4.89
C GLN A 63 -18.34 30.37 -4.75
N LEU A 64 -18.43 29.82 -3.54
CA LEU A 64 -19.13 28.56 -3.29
C LEU A 64 -20.65 28.67 -3.48
N ASP A 65 -21.25 29.82 -3.17
CA ASP A 65 -22.67 30.07 -3.46
C ASP A 65 -22.95 30.14 -4.96
N ASP A 66 -22.05 30.78 -5.71
CA ASP A 66 -22.12 30.82 -7.18
C ASP A 66 -22.00 29.40 -7.77
N GLN A 67 -21.07 28.58 -7.27
CA GLN A 67 -20.92 27.18 -7.71
C GLN A 67 -22.12 26.31 -7.33
N HIS A 68 -22.68 26.48 -6.12
CA HIS A 68 -23.92 25.82 -5.74
C HIS A 68 -25.04 26.15 -6.71
N SER A 69 -25.14 27.41 -7.14
CA SER A 69 -26.15 27.87 -8.10
C SER A 69 -25.94 27.27 -9.49
N ARG A 70 -24.69 27.08 -9.93
CA ARG A 70 -24.36 26.37 -11.18
C ARG A 70 -24.77 24.89 -11.12
N PHE A 71 -24.48 24.20 -10.03
CA PHE A 71 -24.92 22.80 -9.87
C PHE A 71 -26.44 22.66 -9.74
N ALA A 72 -27.13 23.70 -9.25
CA ALA A 72 -28.59 23.78 -9.28
C ALA A 72 -29.14 23.82 -10.71
N LEU A 73 -28.52 24.62 -11.59
CA LEU A 73 -28.90 24.68 -13.02
C LEU A 73 -28.65 23.35 -13.74
N GLU A 74 -27.58 22.63 -13.38
CA GLU A 74 -27.24 21.32 -13.96
C GLU A 74 -28.05 20.15 -13.37
N ASN A 75 -28.94 20.41 -12.41
CA ASN A 75 -29.69 19.38 -11.65
C ASN A 75 -28.79 18.32 -10.98
N ASN A 76 -27.52 18.64 -10.69
CA ASN A 76 -26.60 17.72 -10.04
C ASN A 76 -26.78 17.74 -8.51
N PHE A 77 -27.77 16.99 -8.03
CA PHE A 77 -28.15 16.97 -6.61
C PHE A 77 -26.99 16.56 -5.68
N LEU A 78 -26.12 15.65 -6.13
CA LEU A 78 -24.98 15.18 -5.34
C LEU A 78 -23.97 16.33 -5.10
N LEU A 79 -23.57 17.03 -6.15
CA LEU A 79 -22.61 18.13 -6.04
C LEU A 79 -23.20 19.33 -5.28
N GLN A 80 -24.50 19.61 -5.43
CA GLN A 80 -25.20 20.60 -4.61
C GLN A 80 -25.13 20.28 -3.12
N HIS A 81 -25.41 19.01 -2.75
CA HIS A 81 -25.32 18.55 -1.38
C HIS A 81 -23.90 18.69 -0.82
N ASN A 82 -22.89 18.26 -1.60
CA ASN A 82 -21.49 18.29 -1.21
C ASN A 82 -21.00 19.73 -0.99
N ILE A 83 -21.20 20.65 -1.95
CA ILE A 83 -20.80 22.06 -1.81
C ILE A 83 -21.46 22.71 -0.59
N ARG A 84 -22.74 22.42 -0.32
CA ARG A 84 -23.43 22.97 0.86
C ARG A 84 -22.85 22.44 2.17
N LYS A 85 -22.34 21.20 2.19
CA LYS A 85 -21.66 20.63 3.37
C LYS A 85 -20.26 21.24 3.53
N ILE A 86 -19.50 21.33 2.44
CA ILE A 86 -18.16 21.93 2.40
C ILE A 86 -18.20 23.39 2.87
N LYS A 87 -19.13 24.19 2.38
CA LYS A 87 -19.29 25.59 2.80
C LYS A 87 -19.49 25.71 4.32
N ARG A 88 -20.36 24.87 4.90
CA ARG A 88 -20.60 24.85 6.35
C ARG A 88 -19.35 24.44 7.12
N ASN A 89 -18.66 23.40 6.67
CA ASN A 89 -17.42 22.96 7.30
C ASN A 89 -16.34 24.06 7.27
N LEU A 90 -16.16 24.77 6.15
CA LEU A 90 -15.22 25.89 6.07
C LEU A 90 -15.57 27.03 7.03
N GLN A 91 -16.86 27.36 7.16
CA GLN A 91 -17.34 28.35 8.11
C GLN A 91 -17.01 27.93 9.54
N ASP A 92 -17.30 26.69 9.91
CA ASP A 92 -17.03 26.19 11.26
C ASP A 92 -15.54 26.14 11.60
N HIS A 93 -14.66 25.92 10.61
CA HIS A 93 -13.22 25.74 10.83
C HIS A 93 -12.38 27.02 10.72
N PHE A 94 -12.73 27.96 9.84
CA PHE A 94 -11.86 29.10 9.50
C PHE A 94 -12.49 30.48 9.70
N GLN A 95 -13.75 30.57 10.13
CA GLN A 95 -14.38 31.87 10.35
C GLN A 95 -13.70 32.69 11.46
N GLU A 96 -13.17 32.02 12.49
CA GLU A 96 -12.43 32.66 13.59
C GLU A 96 -10.93 32.82 13.29
N ASP A 97 -10.39 32.09 12.30
CA ASP A 97 -8.98 32.19 11.87
C ASP A 97 -8.84 32.07 10.33
N PRO A 98 -9.18 33.12 9.57
CA PRO A 98 -9.03 33.13 8.11
C PRO A 98 -7.58 33.09 7.64
N VAL A 99 -6.63 33.52 8.48
CA VAL A 99 -5.20 33.55 8.15
C VAL A 99 -4.67 32.11 8.05
N HIS A 100 -5.07 31.23 8.96
CA HIS A 100 -4.72 29.82 8.90
C HIS A 100 -5.18 29.15 7.59
N MET A 101 -6.40 29.46 7.12
CA MET A 101 -6.87 29.00 5.82
C MET A 101 -5.95 29.47 4.68
N ALA A 102 -5.58 30.76 4.67
CA ALA A 102 -4.69 31.31 3.66
C ALA A 102 -3.31 30.64 3.66
N MET A 103 -2.77 30.28 4.84
CA MET A 103 -1.53 29.51 4.96
C MET A 103 -1.66 28.11 4.34
N ILE A 104 -2.78 27.41 4.59
CA ILE A 104 -3.04 26.09 4.01
C ILE A 104 -3.09 26.18 2.47
N ILE A 105 -3.86 27.12 1.92
CA ILE A 105 -3.98 27.30 0.48
C ILE A 105 -2.61 27.64 -0.14
N SER A 106 -1.86 28.57 0.45
CA SER A 106 -0.53 28.95 -0.01
C SER A 106 0.44 27.76 -0.02
N ARG A 107 0.48 26.98 1.07
CA ARG A 107 1.32 25.79 1.19
C ARG A 107 0.96 24.74 0.15
N ASN A 108 -0.33 24.45 -0.04
CA ASN A 108 -0.79 23.44 -0.98
C ASN A 108 -0.45 23.84 -2.43
N LEU A 109 -0.64 25.10 -2.81
CA LEU A 109 -0.27 25.60 -4.15
C LEU A 109 1.25 25.52 -4.40
N LYS A 110 2.08 25.77 -3.39
CA LYS A 110 3.55 25.62 -3.49
C LYS A 110 3.97 24.17 -3.68
N GLU A 111 3.39 23.26 -2.90
CA GLU A 111 3.73 21.84 -3.00
C GLU A 111 3.26 21.25 -4.34
N GLU A 112 2.10 21.66 -4.84
CA GLU A 112 1.66 21.36 -6.20
C GLU A 112 2.67 21.81 -7.27
N GLN A 113 3.26 23.00 -7.14
CA GLN A 113 4.30 23.49 -8.06
C GLN A 113 5.57 22.65 -7.97
N ARG A 114 5.94 22.21 -6.76
CA ARG A 114 7.07 21.30 -6.55
C ARG A 114 6.81 19.94 -7.23
N ILE A 115 5.62 19.37 -7.06
CA ILE A 115 5.21 18.12 -7.72
C ILE A 115 5.30 18.26 -9.25
N LEU A 116 4.79 19.37 -9.80
CA LEU A 116 4.90 19.67 -11.24
C LEU A 116 6.35 19.79 -11.72
N ALA A 117 7.24 20.39 -10.91
CA ALA A 117 8.65 20.53 -11.25
C ALA A 117 9.38 19.18 -11.27
N VAL A 118 9.09 18.30 -10.30
CA VAL A 118 9.64 16.94 -10.24
C VAL A 118 9.14 16.09 -11.41
N ALA A 119 7.84 16.21 -11.75
CA ALA A 119 7.25 15.47 -12.85
C ALA A 119 7.86 15.77 -14.22
N LYS A 120 8.33 17.00 -14.44
CA LYS A 120 8.85 17.48 -15.73
C LYS A 120 10.31 17.11 -16.01
N SER A 121 11.08 16.54 -15.07
CA SER A 121 12.55 16.56 -15.21
C SER A 121 13.19 15.39 -15.96
N ILE A 122 12.63 14.18 -15.96
CA ILE A 122 13.31 12.99 -16.55
C ILE A 122 12.49 12.39 -17.70
N GLU A 123 11.17 12.33 -17.52
CA GLU A 123 10.23 11.73 -18.47
C GLU A 123 10.08 12.58 -19.74
N ASP A 124 10.04 13.91 -19.61
CA ASP A 124 9.95 14.84 -20.75
C ASP A 124 11.23 14.85 -21.60
N MET A 125 12.42 14.84 -20.97
CA MET A 125 13.69 14.81 -21.70
C MET A 125 13.86 13.50 -22.47
N PHE A 126 13.52 12.36 -21.85
CA PHE A 126 13.59 11.06 -22.51
C PHE A 126 12.62 10.95 -23.69
N MET A 127 11.36 11.40 -23.52
CA MET A 127 10.36 11.40 -24.58
C MET A 127 10.72 12.34 -25.73
N GLN A 128 11.30 13.49 -25.44
CA GLN A 128 11.70 14.47 -26.44
C GLN A 128 12.83 13.95 -27.34
N VAL A 129 13.91 13.43 -26.76
CA VAL A 129 15.06 12.92 -27.56
C VAL A 129 14.64 11.69 -28.40
N ARG A 130 13.76 10.83 -27.87
CA ARG A 130 13.17 9.72 -28.63
C ARG A 130 12.39 10.20 -29.84
N PHE A 131 11.57 11.25 -29.68
CA PHE A 131 10.78 11.82 -30.78
C PHE A 131 11.65 12.49 -31.84
N GLU A 132 12.71 13.20 -31.42
CA GLU A 132 13.66 13.83 -32.34
C GLU A 132 14.42 12.79 -33.19
N ALA A 133 14.83 11.66 -32.60
CA ALA A 133 15.44 10.57 -33.35
C ALA A 133 14.50 9.99 -34.42
N ASP A 134 13.23 9.78 -34.08
CA ASP A 134 12.20 9.26 -35.01
C ASP A 134 11.99 10.21 -36.21
N GLN A 135 11.89 11.51 -35.95
CA GLN A 135 11.78 12.52 -37.01
C GLN A 135 13.02 12.56 -37.89
N ASN A 136 14.22 12.42 -37.30
CA ASN A 136 15.47 12.43 -38.05
C ASN A 136 15.61 11.21 -38.97
N ILE A 137 15.16 10.02 -38.53
CA ILE A 137 15.16 8.81 -39.37
C ILE A 137 14.20 8.96 -40.56
N LYS A 138 12.98 9.44 -40.34
CA LYS A 138 12.02 9.73 -41.43
C LYS A 138 12.56 10.76 -42.40
N SER A 139 13.21 11.81 -41.89
CA SER A 139 13.88 12.81 -42.72
C SER A 139 15.04 12.22 -43.52
N LEU A 140 15.80 11.28 -42.94
CA LEU A 140 16.90 10.60 -43.61
C LEU A 140 16.39 9.69 -44.74
N GLU A 141 15.33 8.92 -44.49
CA GLU A 141 14.67 8.09 -45.50
C GLU A 141 14.21 8.94 -46.70
N TYR A 142 13.49 10.03 -46.45
CA TYR A 142 13.03 10.94 -47.50
C TYR A 142 14.19 11.51 -48.33
N LEU A 143 15.25 11.99 -47.67
CA LEU A 143 16.43 12.53 -48.35
C LEU A 143 17.14 11.46 -49.19
N GLN A 144 17.13 10.21 -48.75
CA GLN A 144 17.78 9.11 -49.45
C GLN A 144 16.98 8.70 -50.69
N ASP A 145 15.66 8.63 -50.59
CA ASP A 145 14.80 8.35 -51.73
C ASP A 145 14.85 9.50 -52.77
N GLU A 146 14.90 10.76 -52.33
CA GLU A 146 15.08 11.91 -53.23
C GLU A 146 16.43 11.86 -53.94
N HIS A 147 17.49 11.47 -53.22
CA HIS A 147 18.83 11.29 -53.78
C HIS A 147 18.84 10.19 -54.84
N ASP A 148 18.30 9.01 -54.54
CA ASP A 148 18.22 7.89 -55.48
C ASP A 148 17.42 8.26 -56.74
N PHE A 149 16.28 8.94 -56.57
CA PHE A 149 15.48 9.41 -57.70
C PHE A 149 16.25 10.38 -58.61
N LYS A 150 16.96 11.36 -58.03
CA LYS A 150 17.76 12.33 -58.79
C LYS A 150 18.96 11.69 -59.47
N GLU A 151 19.65 10.77 -58.78
CA GLU A 151 20.79 10.05 -59.34
C GLU A 151 20.38 9.18 -60.53
N ASN A 152 19.27 8.43 -60.40
CA ASN A 152 18.73 7.61 -61.48
C ASN A 152 18.22 8.47 -62.64
N THR A 153 17.59 9.62 -62.36
CA THR A 153 17.16 10.58 -63.40
C THR A 153 18.36 11.12 -64.18
N LEU A 154 19.45 11.48 -63.50
CA LEU A 154 20.67 11.97 -64.14
C LEU A 154 21.29 10.88 -65.03
N LYS A 155 21.45 9.65 -64.52
CA LYS A 155 21.97 8.50 -65.29
C LYS A 155 21.15 8.24 -66.56
N ASN A 156 19.83 8.31 -66.47
CA ASN A 156 18.94 8.11 -67.62
C ASN A 156 19.07 9.23 -68.66
N ARG A 157 19.18 10.49 -68.22
CA ARG A 157 19.32 11.66 -69.12
C ARG A 157 20.70 11.78 -69.77
N GLU A 158 21.75 11.23 -69.16
CA GLU A 158 23.08 11.14 -69.79
C GLU A 158 23.09 10.25 -71.05
N HIS A 159 22.10 9.36 -71.22
CA HIS A 159 22.00 8.42 -72.34
C HIS A 159 20.99 8.83 -73.42
N GLU A 160 20.29 9.97 -73.29
CA GLU A 160 19.30 10.44 -74.27
C GLU A 160 19.91 11.29 -75.40
N MET A 161 19.45 11.09 -76.65
CA MET A 161 20.00 11.75 -77.86
C MET A 161 19.76 13.28 -77.94
N ASN A 162 18.88 13.84 -77.10
CA ASN A 162 18.65 15.28 -76.93
C ASN A 162 19.08 15.74 -75.53
N GLY A 163 20.35 15.49 -75.18
CA GLY A 163 20.88 15.67 -73.82
C GLY A 163 20.91 17.10 -73.29
N LEU A 164 20.92 17.20 -71.95
CA LEU A 164 21.12 18.44 -71.17
C LEU A 164 22.39 19.19 -71.60
N THR A 165 22.37 20.52 -71.50
CA THR A 165 23.57 21.32 -71.77
C THR A 165 24.70 20.99 -70.78
N PRO A 166 25.99 21.12 -71.14
CA PRO A 166 27.11 20.80 -70.26
C PRO A 166 27.05 21.50 -68.89
N LYS A 167 26.56 22.75 -68.87
CA LYS A 167 26.36 23.53 -67.64
C LYS A 167 25.25 22.97 -66.74
N GLN A 168 24.17 22.45 -67.32
CA GLN A 168 23.09 21.81 -66.55
C GLN A 168 23.56 20.47 -65.97
N LEU A 169 24.34 19.69 -66.73
CA LEU A 169 24.91 18.44 -66.26
C LEU A 169 25.90 18.64 -65.09
N GLU A 170 26.75 19.67 -65.18
CA GLU A 170 27.68 20.03 -64.10
C GLU A 170 26.94 20.53 -62.85
N HIS A 171 25.87 21.30 -63.02
CA HIS A 171 25.01 21.74 -61.92
C HIS A 171 24.30 20.57 -61.21
N ASP A 172 23.72 19.64 -61.96
CA ASP A 172 23.03 18.48 -61.40
C ASP A 172 24.02 17.53 -60.67
N LYS A 173 25.26 17.39 -61.19
CA LYS A 173 26.34 16.64 -60.52
C LYS A 173 26.76 17.28 -59.20
N LEU A 174 26.90 18.59 -59.16
CA LEU A 174 27.16 19.34 -57.92
C LEU A 174 26.04 19.15 -56.89
N LEU A 175 24.79 19.15 -57.35
CA LEU A 175 23.61 18.97 -56.48
C LEU A 175 23.56 17.56 -55.86
N ILE A 176 23.90 16.52 -56.62
CA ILE A 176 24.04 15.15 -56.10
C ILE A 176 25.16 15.06 -55.05
N VAL A 177 26.31 15.72 -55.27
CA VAL A 177 27.40 15.77 -54.28
C VAL A 177 26.94 16.48 -52.99
N GLU A 178 26.21 17.58 -53.10
CA GLU A 178 25.63 18.26 -51.94
C GLU A 178 24.65 17.36 -51.17
N MET A 179 23.79 16.63 -51.87
CA MET A 179 22.87 15.67 -51.27
C MET A 179 23.63 14.52 -50.58
N CYS A 180 24.71 14.00 -51.16
CA CYS A 180 25.60 13.03 -50.52
C CYS A 180 26.13 13.55 -49.17
N PHE A 181 26.59 14.81 -49.09
CA PHE A 181 27.06 15.39 -47.83
C PHE A 181 25.94 15.52 -46.80
N LYS A 182 24.74 15.93 -47.22
CA LYS A 182 23.55 16.00 -46.33
C LYS A 182 23.17 14.62 -45.80
N LEU A 183 23.19 13.59 -46.65
CA LEU A 183 22.95 12.21 -46.25
C LEU A 183 23.98 11.73 -45.23
N LYS A 184 25.27 11.95 -45.49
CA LYS A 184 26.35 11.59 -44.55
C LYS A 184 26.15 12.23 -43.19
N PHE A 185 25.84 13.52 -43.15
CA PHE A 185 25.55 14.23 -41.90
C PHE A 185 24.31 13.68 -41.19
N LYS A 186 23.22 13.41 -41.92
CA LYS A 186 21.98 12.88 -41.33
C LYS A 186 22.09 11.45 -40.83
N ARG A 187 23.04 10.65 -41.34
CA ARG A 187 23.32 9.29 -40.85
C ARG A 187 23.97 9.26 -39.45
N GLU A 188 24.43 10.40 -38.93
CA GLU A 188 24.84 10.54 -37.51
C GLU A 188 23.67 10.41 -36.52
N VAL A 189 22.41 10.25 -37.00
CA VAL A 189 21.24 9.88 -36.18
C VAL A 189 21.48 8.63 -35.33
N VAL A 190 22.40 7.76 -35.73
CA VAL A 190 22.84 6.59 -34.96
C VAL A 190 23.42 6.99 -33.59
N GLY A 191 24.09 8.15 -33.50
CA GLY A 191 24.56 8.73 -32.23
C GLY A 191 23.41 9.14 -31.31
N GLN A 192 22.33 9.69 -31.86
CA GLN A 192 21.12 10.01 -31.09
C GLN A 192 20.46 8.75 -30.54
N LEU A 193 20.41 7.66 -31.31
CA LEU A 193 19.92 6.36 -30.82
C LEU A 193 20.78 5.82 -29.67
N ALA A 194 22.10 6.06 -29.71
CA ALA A 194 22.98 5.71 -28.60
C ALA A 194 22.69 6.54 -27.34
N GLU A 195 22.39 7.82 -27.48
CA GLU A 195 21.96 8.69 -26.36
C GLU A 195 20.63 8.25 -25.76
N VAL A 196 19.64 7.90 -26.60
CA VAL A 196 18.36 7.31 -26.15
C VAL A 196 18.61 6.05 -25.33
N LEU A 197 19.50 5.17 -25.77
CA LEU A 197 19.84 3.96 -25.02
C LEU A 197 20.54 4.28 -23.68
N ASN A 198 21.41 5.29 -23.62
CA ASN A 198 22.06 5.69 -22.36
C ASN A 198 21.04 6.23 -21.35
N MET A 199 20.07 7.03 -21.81
CA MET A 199 18.99 7.51 -20.95
C MET A 199 18.07 6.37 -20.51
N ALA A 200 17.71 5.46 -21.42
CA ALA A 200 16.90 4.29 -21.08
C ALA A 200 17.59 3.39 -20.04
N GLU A 201 18.92 3.23 -20.14
CA GLU A 201 19.74 2.48 -19.19
C GLU A 201 19.76 3.13 -17.80
N ALA A 202 19.91 4.45 -17.73
CA ALA A 202 19.85 5.20 -16.47
C ALA A 202 18.47 5.05 -15.80
N VAL A 203 17.38 5.30 -16.54
CA VAL A 203 16.00 5.16 -16.03
C VAL A 203 15.72 3.71 -15.61
N GLN A 204 16.16 2.72 -16.40
CA GLN A 204 16.02 1.31 -16.04
C GLN A 204 16.74 0.98 -14.74
N SER A 205 17.96 1.50 -14.53
CA SER A 205 18.73 1.27 -13.32
C SER A 205 17.98 1.75 -12.09
N ASP A 206 17.45 2.97 -12.13
CA ASP A 206 16.69 3.55 -11.02
C ASP A 206 15.40 2.76 -10.75
N LEU A 207 14.68 2.37 -11.82
CA LEU A 207 13.46 1.56 -11.72
C LEU A 207 13.69 0.21 -11.05
N ILE A 208 14.77 -0.48 -11.40
CA ILE A 208 15.06 -1.84 -10.92
C ILE A 208 15.72 -1.82 -9.53
N SER A 209 16.58 -0.84 -9.26
CA SER A 209 17.40 -0.80 -8.04
C SER A 209 16.79 0.00 -6.88
N GLU A 210 15.91 0.97 -7.15
CA GLU A 210 15.29 1.82 -6.12
C GLU A 210 13.77 1.63 -6.08
N GLU A 211 13.07 2.00 -7.15
CA GLU A 211 11.60 2.10 -7.17
C GLU A 211 10.89 0.75 -6.95
N LEU A 212 11.34 -0.30 -7.65
CA LEU A 212 10.76 -1.63 -7.52
C LEU A 212 11.02 -2.25 -6.12
N PRO A 213 12.25 -2.23 -5.56
CA PRO A 213 12.50 -2.65 -4.18
C PRO A 213 11.70 -1.86 -3.14
N GLU A 214 11.58 -0.54 -3.30
CA GLU A 214 10.78 0.29 -2.40
C GLU A 214 9.30 -0.09 -2.43
N TRP A 215 8.74 -0.32 -3.63
CA TRP A 215 7.38 -0.82 -3.75
C TRP A 215 7.21 -2.20 -3.11
N LYS A 216 8.17 -3.13 -3.27
CA LYS A 216 8.15 -4.44 -2.60
C LYS A 216 8.15 -4.28 -1.07
N LYS A 217 8.95 -3.35 -0.53
CA LYS A 217 8.99 -3.04 0.90
C LYS A 217 7.67 -2.44 1.40
N ARG A 218 7.05 -1.54 0.63
CA ARG A 218 5.72 -0.98 0.93
C ARG A 218 4.64 -2.08 0.89
N GLN A 219 4.67 -2.96 -0.10
CA GLN A 219 3.77 -4.11 -0.18
C GLN A 219 3.92 -5.01 1.06
N GLN A 220 5.15 -5.30 1.47
CA GLN A 220 5.46 -6.09 2.66
C GLN A 220 4.87 -5.46 3.94
N ILE A 221 5.05 -4.15 4.13
CA ILE A 221 4.48 -3.39 5.26
C ILE A 221 2.95 -3.41 5.22
N SER A 222 2.35 -3.20 4.04
CA SER A 222 0.90 -3.24 3.85
C SER A 222 0.33 -4.63 4.16
N CYS A 223 1.04 -5.70 3.81
CA CYS A 223 0.63 -7.08 4.13
C CYS A 223 0.53 -7.35 5.63
N ILE A 224 1.27 -6.64 6.48
CA ILE A 224 1.19 -6.75 7.95
C ILE A 224 0.27 -5.70 8.59
N GLY A 225 -0.51 -4.96 7.80
CA GLY A 225 -1.51 -4.00 8.28
C GLY A 225 -1.03 -2.54 8.32
N GLY A 226 0.16 -2.25 7.78
CA GLY A 226 0.65 -0.89 7.61
C GLY A 226 -0.16 -0.08 6.58
N PRO A 227 0.29 1.13 6.24
CA PRO A 227 -0.45 2.01 5.33
C PRO A 227 -0.75 1.33 3.98
N PRO A 228 -1.83 1.75 3.29
CA PRO A 228 -2.19 1.19 1.99
C PRO A 228 -1.02 1.28 1.01
N ASN A 229 -0.77 0.20 0.27
CA ASN A 229 0.26 0.19 -0.75
C ASN A 229 -0.16 1.08 -1.94
N ALA A 230 0.78 1.85 -2.48
CA ALA A 230 0.59 2.58 -3.73
C ALA A 230 0.31 1.60 -4.88
N CYS A 231 -0.56 2.00 -5.80
CA CYS A 231 -0.94 1.15 -6.92
C CYS A 231 0.27 0.80 -7.82
N LEU A 232 0.26 -0.38 -8.45
CA LEU A 232 1.30 -0.78 -9.40
C LEU A 232 1.25 0.00 -10.72
N ASP A 233 0.26 0.89 -10.90
CA ASP A 233 -0.02 1.53 -12.17
C ASP A 233 1.11 2.48 -12.61
N GLN A 234 1.70 3.22 -11.66
CA GLN A 234 2.90 4.03 -11.91
C GLN A 234 4.08 3.19 -12.39
N LEU A 235 4.45 2.15 -11.62
CA LEU A 235 5.56 1.27 -12.00
C LEU A 235 5.29 0.61 -13.35
N GLN A 236 4.04 0.19 -13.60
CA GLN A 236 3.67 -0.37 -14.89
C GLN A 236 3.83 0.65 -16.02
N ASN A 237 3.42 1.91 -15.83
CA ASN A 237 3.59 2.96 -16.85
C ASN A 237 5.07 3.16 -17.17
N TRP A 238 5.93 3.30 -16.17
CA TRP A 238 7.37 3.49 -16.40
C TRP A 238 8.04 2.29 -17.07
N PHE A 239 7.78 1.08 -16.56
CA PHE A 239 8.29 -0.14 -17.18
C PHE A 239 7.80 -0.28 -18.62
N THR A 240 6.54 0.07 -18.90
CA THR A 240 5.96 0.02 -20.25
C THR A 240 6.59 1.08 -21.15
N ALA A 241 6.75 2.32 -20.70
CA ALA A 241 7.35 3.41 -21.48
C ALA A 241 8.80 3.10 -21.87
N VAL A 242 9.61 2.56 -20.95
CA VAL A 242 10.97 2.11 -21.25
C VAL A 242 10.95 0.93 -22.22
N ALA A 243 10.07 -0.05 -22.02
CA ALA A 243 9.92 -1.20 -22.91
C ALA A 243 9.55 -0.79 -24.35
N GLU A 244 8.56 0.08 -24.51
CA GLU A 244 8.13 0.63 -25.81
C GLU A 244 9.25 1.40 -26.48
N SER A 245 10.01 2.20 -25.71
CA SER A 245 11.15 2.94 -26.24
C SER A 245 12.26 2.03 -26.74
N LEU A 246 12.58 0.97 -25.99
CA LEU A 246 13.56 -0.03 -26.40
C LEU A 246 13.10 -0.80 -27.65
N GLN A 247 11.81 -1.14 -27.76
CA GLN A 247 11.25 -1.74 -28.95
C GLN A 247 11.28 -0.78 -30.15
N GLN A 248 10.97 0.50 -29.95
CA GLN A 248 11.03 1.51 -30.99
C GLN A 248 12.46 1.69 -31.51
N VAL A 249 13.46 1.78 -30.64
CA VAL A 249 14.89 1.85 -31.05
C VAL A 249 15.28 0.60 -31.86
N ARG A 250 14.81 -0.59 -31.47
CA ARG A 250 15.04 -1.81 -32.25
C ARG A 250 14.40 -1.76 -33.63
N GLN A 251 13.21 -1.18 -33.76
CA GLN A 251 12.54 -1.00 -35.05
C GLN A 251 13.28 0.02 -35.93
N GLN A 252 13.69 1.14 -35.34
CA GLN A 252 14.50 2.17 -35.99
C GLN A 252 15.84 1.63 -36.49
N LEU A 253 16.51 0.77 -35.73
CA LEU A 253 17.74 0.11 -36.16
C LEU A 253 17.53 -0.86 -37.34
N LYS A 254 16.34 -1.45 -37.48
CA LYS A 254 15.98 -2.25 -38.67
C LYS A 254 15.71 -1.35 -39.88
N GLU A 255 15.02 -0.24 -39.71
CA GLU A 255 14.81 0.74 -40.78
C GLU A 255 16.15 1.30 -41.29
N LEU A 256 17.07 1.64 -40.38
CA LEU A 256 18.43 2.05 -40.75
C LEU A 256 19.20 0.95 -41.51
N GLN A 257 18.96 -0.32 -41.20
CA GLN A 257 19.54 -1.44 -41.96
C GLN A 257 19.01 -1.48 -43.40
N GLU A 258 17.71 -1.23 -43.61
CA GLU A 258 17.13 -1.18 -44.94
C GLU A 258 17.71 0.00 -45.74
N LEU A 259 17.93 1.15 -45.10
CA LEU A 259 18.61 2.30 -45.70
C LEU A 259 20.09 2.04 -46.00
N GLU A 260 20.79 1.30 -45.14
CA GLU A 260 22.17 0.84 -45.39
C GLU A 260 22.24 -0.08 -46.62
N GLN A 261 21.27 -0.99 -46.77
CA GLN A 261 21.21 -1.90 -47.93
C GLN A 261 21.00 -1.16 -49.25
N LYS A 262 20.18 -0.08 -49.24
CA LYS A 262 19.93 0.76 -50.40
C LYS A 262 21.14 1.63 -50.78
N TYR A 263 21.87 2.15 -49.79
CA TYR A 263 23.01 3.04 -50.00
C TYR A 263 24.01 2.93 -48.84
N THR A 264 25.29 2.74 -49.15
CA THR A 264 26.38 2.68 -48.16
C THR A 264 27.69 3.21 -48.75
N TYR A 265 28.67 3.47 -47.90
CA TYR A 265 29.99 4.00 -48.27
C TYR A 265 31.06 3.62 -47.22
N ASP A 266 32.33 3.87 -47.54
CA ASP A 266 33.43 3.62 -46.60
C ASP A 266 33.29 4.49 -45.34
N ASN A 267 33.32 3.84 -44.17
CA ASN A 267 33.07 4.45 -42.85
C ASN A 267 31.64 4.97 -42.63
N ASP A 268 30.64 4.31 -43.22
CA ASP A 268 29.23 4.56 -42.91
C ASP A 268 28.91 4.26 -41.42
N PRO A 269 28.42 5.26 -40.64
CA PRO A 269 28.19 5.10 -39.21
C PRO A 269 27.11 4.05 -38.90
N ILE A 270 26.13 3.86 -39.79
CA ILE A 270 25.10 2.83 -39.65
C ILE A 270 25.77 1.44 -39.65
N LYS A 271 26.61 1.17 -40.65
CA LYS A 271 27.33 -0.11 -40.76
C LYS A 271 28.26 -0.39 -39.58
N GLN A 272 28.88 0.65 -39.03
CA GLN A 272 29.83 0.51 -37.92
C GLN A 272 29.15 0.27 -36.56
N GLN A 273 28.08 1.02 -36.26
CA GLN A 273 27.52 1.06 -34.90
C GLN A 273 26.26 0.21 -34.72
N LYS A 274 25.52 -0.09 -35.78
CA LYS A 274 24.20 -0.75 -35.69
C LYS A 274 24.25 -2.06 -34.89
N GLY A 275 25.16 -2.97 -35.21
CA GLY A 275 25.23 -4.28 -34.54
C GLY A 275 25.47 -4.17 -33.03
N PHE A 276 26.26 -3.18 -32.61
CA PHE A 276 26.50 -2.89 -31.20
C PHE A 276 25.26 -2.32 -30.51
N LEU A 277 24.58 -1.36 -31.14
CA LEU A 277 23.36 -0.75 -30.58
C LEU A 277 22.20 -1.75 -30.50
N GLU A 278 22.04 -2.63 -31.49
CA GLU A 278 21.00 -3.67 -31.49
C GLU A 278 21.22 -4.68 -30.34
N GLY A 279 22.47 -5.07 -30.11
CA GLY A 279 22.87 -5.91 -28.98
C GLY A 279 22.59 -5.25 -27.63
N ARG A 280 22.95 -3.96 -27.48
CA ARG A 280 22.66 -3.17 -26.27
C ARG A 280 21.16 -3.05 -26.00
N ALA A 281 20.38 -2.66 -27.02
CA ALA A 281 18.93 -2.53 -26.89
C ALA A 281 18.27 -3.87 -26.48
N LEU A 282 18.74 -4.99 -27.03
CA LEU A 282 18.26 -6.32 -26.64
C LEU A 282 18.59 -6.66 -25.19
N ALA A 283 19.81 -6.36 -24.74
CA ALA A 283 20.26 -6.63 -23.37
C ALA A 283 19.45 -5.82 -22.35
N LEU A 284 19.25 -4.53 -22.61
CA LEU A 284 18.40 -3.67 -21.77
C LEU A 284 16.96 -4.18 -21.75
N PHE A 285 16.40 -4.57 -22.90
CA PHE A 285 15.03 -5.09 -22.96
C PHE A 285 14.88 -6.41 -22.19
N ARG A 286 15.85 -7.33 -22.31
CA ARG A 286 15.89 -8.58 -21.53
C ARG A 286 15.90 -8.31 -20.02
N ASN A 287 16.82 -7.45 -19.57
CA ASN A 287 16.95 -7.09 -18.17
C ASN A 287 15.66 -6.49 -17.60
N LEU A 288 14.98 -5.63 -18.37
CA LEU A 288 13.70 -5.05 -17.97
C LEU A 288 12.62 -6.11 -17.75
N LEU A 289 12.50 -7.05 -18.69
CA LEU A 289 11.48 -8.10 -18.66
C LEU A 289 11.72 -9.11 -17.54
N GLU A 290 12.98 -9.42 -17.22
CA GLU A 290 13.32 -10.32 -16.12
C GLU A 290 12.85 -9.77 -14.76
N HIS A 291 12.83 -8.45 -14.59
CA HIS A 291 12.42 -7.79 -13.35
C HIS A 291 10.94 -7.35 -13.32
N SER A 292 10.18 -7.54 -14.41
CA SER A 292 8.81 -7.04 -14.53
C SER A 292 7.75 -8.03 -14.02
N LEU A 293 8.09 -9.30 -13.78
CA LEU A 293 7.17 -10.28 -13.20
C LEU A 293 7.11 -10.15 -11.67
N VAL A 294 5.98 -9.66 -11.15
CA VAL A 294 5.80 -9.42 -9.71
C VAL A 294 4.54 -10.09 -9.16
N VAL A 295 4.56 -10.38 -7.86
CA VAL A 295 3.37 -10.80 -7.11
C VAL A 295 2.61 -9.54 -6.68
N GLU A 296 1.51 -9.21 -7.36
CA GLU A 296 0.67 -8.04 -7.04
C GLU A 296 -0.14 -8.25 -5.76
N ARG A 297 -0.75 -9.44 -5.60
CA ARG A 297 -1.47 -9.83 -4.38
C ARG A 297 -0.86 -11.10 -3.81
N GLN A 298 -0.26 -10.96 -2.63
CA GLN A 298 0.38 -12.04 -1.90
C GLN A 298 -0.61 -13.15 -1.52
N PRO A 299 -0.14 -14.40 -1.29
CA PRO A 299 -0.99 -15.54 -0.93
C PRO A 299 -1.91 -15.24 0.25
N CYS A 300 -3.22 -15.35 0.01
CA CYS A 300 -4.24 -15.03 1.01
C CYS A 300 -5.44 -15.97 0.91
N MET A 301 -5.93 -16.45 2.06
CA MET A 301 -7.18 -17.19 2.15
C MET A 301 -8.38 -16.21 2.15
N PRO A 302 -9.37 -16.34 1.24
CA PRO A 302 -10.56 -15.49 1.25
C PRO A 302 -11.36 -15.54 2.55
N THR A 303 -11.28 -16.64 3.29
CA THR A 303 -11.93 -16.80 4.60
C THR A 303 -11.27 -15.98 5.72
N HIS A 304 -10.01 -15.55 5.53
CA HIS A 304 -9.22 -14.82 6.52
C HIS A 304 -8.40 -13.69 5.84
N PRO A 305 -9.05 -12.66 5.27
CA PRO A 305 -8.37 -11.61 4.49
C PRO A 305 -7.40 -10.74 5.31
N GLN A 306 -7.58 -10.69 6.63
CA GLN A 306 -6.73 -9.93 7.56
C GLN A 306 -5.43 -10.66 7.95
N ARG A 307 -5.21 -11.88 7.44
CA ARG A 307 -4.09 -12.77 7.81
C ARG A 307 -3.40 -13.30 6.55
N THR A 308 -2.93 -12.37 5.71
CA THR A 308 -2.16 -12.67 4.51
C THR A 308 -0.91 -13.49 4.86
N LEU A 309 -0.38 -14.28 3.93
CA LEU A 309 0.81 -15.13 4.10
C LEU A 309 0.66 -16.31 5.09
N VAL A 310 -0.45 -16.43 5.82
CA VAL A 310 -0.76 -17.64 6.59
C VAL A 310 -1.76 -18.48 5.81
N LEU A 311 -1.37 -19.71 5.45
CA LEU A 311 -2.20 -20.62 4.66
C LEU A 311 -2.58 -21.85 5.48
N LYS A 312 -3.85 -22.22 5.48
CA LYS A 312 -4.30 -23.49 6.09
C LYS A 312 -4.32 -24.58 5.04
N THR A 313 -3.75 -25.75 5.38
CA THR A 313 -3.82 -26.94 4.53
C THR A 313 -5.27 -27.29 4.17
N GLN A 314 -5.50 -27.71 2.93
CA GLN A 314 -6.83 -28.08 2.39
C GLN A 314 -7.83 -26.91 2.27
N VAL A 315 -7.41 -25.66 2.54
CA VAL A 315 -8.23 -24.46 2.31
C VAL A 315 -7.77 -23.76 1.05
N GLN A 316 -8.73 -23.22 0.29
CA GLN A 316 -8.44 -22.45 -0.91
C GLN A 316 -7.80 -21.11 -0.58
N PHE A 317 -6.79 -20.73 -1.35
CA PHE A 317 -6.15 -19.42 -1.29
C PHE A 317 -5.98 -18.83 -2.68
N THR A 318 -5.78 -17.52 -2.70
CA THR A 318 -5.64 -16.73 -3.92
C THR A 318 -4.28 -16.06 -3.99
N VAL A 319 -3.76 -15.91 -5.20
CA VAL A 319 -2.56 -15.13 -5.52
C VAL A 319 -2.81 -14.40 -6.83
N LYS A 320 -2.37 -13.15 -6.94
CA LYS A 320 -2.40 -12.40 -8.20
C LYS A 320 -0.99 -12.00 -8.60
N LEU A 321 -0.61 -12.37 -9.81
CA LEU A 321 0.62 -11.93 -10.46
C LEU A 321 0.32 -10.82 -11.45
N ARG A 322 1.26 -9.91 -11.63
CA ARG A 322 1.20 -8.85 -12.64
C ARG A 322 2.54 -8.77 -13.36
N PHE A 323 2.47 -8.52 -14.66
CA PHE A 323 3.62 -8.20 -15.48
C PHE A 323 3.64 -6.69 -15.69
N LEU A 324 4.72 -6.03 -15.25
CA LEU A 324 4.81 -4.56 -15.26
C LEU A 324 4.96 -3.99 -16.66
N VAL A 325 5.40 -4.78 -17.64
CA VAL A 325 5.48 -4.34 -19.04
C VAL A 325 4.18 -4.67 -19.78
N LYS A 326 3.40 -3.66 -20.13
CA LYS A 326 2.10 -3.80 -20.78
C LYS A 326 2.23 -3.63 -22.29
N LEU A 327 2.58 -4.71 -22.98
CA LEU A 327 2.59 -4.76 -24.45
C LEU A 327 1.49 -5.71 -24.96
N GLN A 328 0.75 -5.31 -25.99
CA GLN A 328 -0.30 -6.14 -26.59
C GLN A 328 0.22 -7.47 -27.13
N GLU A 329 1.47 -7.47 -27.59
CA GLU A 329 2.19 -8.65 -28.10
C GLU A 329 2.30 -9.77 -27.06
N PHE A 330 2.28 -9.45 -25.76
CA PHE A 330 2.41 -10.42 -24.67
C PHE A 330 1.08 -11.00 -24.19
N ASN A 331 -0.06 -10.49 -24.68
CA ASN A 331 -1.36 -10.97 -24.26
C ASN A 331 -1.54 -12.46 -24.62
N TYR A 332 -1.91 -13.28 -23.63
CA TYR A 332 -2.03 -14.74 -23.72
C TYR A 332 -0.74 -15.53 -24.00
N GLN A 333 0.43 -14.90 -23.96
CA GLN A 333 1.72 -15.57 -24.27
C GLN A 333 2.41 -16.13 -23.04
N LEU A 334 2.27 -15.43 -21.92
CA LEU A 334 2.90 -15.81 -20.65
C LEU A 334 2.03 -16.84 -19.92
N LYS A 335 2.44 -18.11 -19.99
CA LYS A 335 1.85 -19.18 -19.16
C LYS A 335 2.65 -19.30 -17.87
N VAL A 336 2.03 -18.99 -16.75
CA VAL A 336 2.67 -19.02 -15.43
C VAL A 336 2.33 -20.32 -14.71
N LYS A 337 3.32 -20.92 -14.05
CA LYS A 337 3.18 -22.11 -13.22
C LYS A 337 3.58 -21.80 -11.78
N ALA A 338 2.74 -22.19 -10.82
CA ALA A 338 3.01 -22.05 -9.40
C ALA A 338 3.61 -23.34 -8.81
N LEU A 339 4.64 -23.21 -7.98
CA LEU A 339 5.38 -24.31 -7.35
C LEU A 339 5.72 -23.97 -5.89
N PHE A 340 5.63 -24.93 -4.97
CA PHE A 340 6.12 -24.76 -3.59
C PHE A 340 7.61 -25.08 -3.50
N ASP A 341 8.37 -24.28 -2.75
CA ASP A 341 9.75 -24.55 -2.31
C ASP A 341 10.69 -25.05 -3.43
N LYS A 342 10.59 -24.44 -4.62
CA LYS A 342 11.53 -24.71 -5.71
C LYS A 342 12.91 -24.13 -5.36
N ASP A 343 13.96 -24.89 -5.67
CA ASP A 343 15.36 -24.52 -5.46
C ASP A 343 15.75 -24.13 -4.03
N VAL A 344 14.91 -24.44 -3.05
CA VAL A 344 15.25 -24.41 -1.64
C VAL A 344 16.23 -25.56 -1.39
N THR A 345 17.52 -25.26 -1.35
CA THR A 345 18.62 -26.18 -1.01
C THR A 345 18.49 -26.73 0.42
N GLU A 346 17.63 -26.11 1.22
CA GLU A 346 17.45 -26.32 2.66
C GLU A 346 16.42 -27.40 3.02
N LYS A 347 16.02 -28.24 2.05
CA LYS A 347 14.97 -29.28 2.16
C LYS A 347 15.19 -30.37 3.23
N LYS A 348 16.31 -30.40 3.95
CA LYS A 348 16.57 -31.39 5.01
C LYS A 348 15.89 -30.94 6.30
N GLY A 349 14.79 -31.62 6.65
CA GLY A 349 14.08 -31.42 7.93
C GLY A 349 12.92 -30.43 7.89
N PHE A 350 12.47 -29.96 6.72
CA PHE A 350 11.26 -29.13 6.57
C PHE A 350 10.09 -29.95 6.02
N ARG A 351 8.86 -29.60 6.43
CA ARG A 351 7.64 -30.19 5.87
C ARG A 351 7.48 -29.79 4.40
N LYS A 352 6.91 -30.68 3.58
CA LYS A 352 6.75 -30.46 2.15
C LYS A 352 5.29 -30.34 1.76
N PHE A 353 4.99 -29.35 0.92
CA PHE A 353 3.65 -29.07 0.44
C PHE A 353 3.60 -29.12 -1.08
N ASN A 354 2.46 -29.58 -1.60
CA ASN A 354 2.14 -29.56 -3.02
C ASN A 354 0.95 -28.63 -3.26
N ILE A 355 0.94 -27.97 -4.43
CA ILE A 355 -0.22 -27.21 -4.90
C ILE A 355 -1.19 -28.18 -5.57
N LEU A 356 -2.43 -28.22 -5.08
CA LEU A 356 -3.57 -28.82 -5.75
C LEU A 356 -4.43 -27.72 -6.41
N GLY A 357 -5.13 -28.10 -7.47
CA GLY A 357 -5.95 -27.19 -8.29
C GLY A 357 -5.24 -26.73 -9.56
N THR A 358 -5.67 -25.61 -10.11
CA THR A 358 -5.11 -25.03 -11.35
C THR A 358 -3.78 -24.35 -11.07
N ASN A 359 -2.70 -25.14 -11.04
CA ASN A 359 -1.34 -24.67 -10.79
C ASN A 359 -0.68 -23.96 -12.00
N THR A 360 -1.38 -23.85 -13.13
CA THR A 360 -0.93 -23.08 -14.30
C THR A 360 -2.02 -22.11 -14.74
N LYS A 361 -1.64 -20.88 -15.07
CA LYS A 361 -2.55 -19.83 -15.51
C LYS A 361 -1.87 -18.98 -16.58
N VAL A 362 -2.61 -18.66 -17.64
CA VAL A 362 -2.12 -17.76 -18.69
C VAL A 362 -2.43 -16.33 -18.27
N MET A 363 -1.46 -15.43 -18.43
CA MET A 363 -1.67 -14.00 -18.21
C MET A 363 -2.51 -13.40 -19.33
N ASN A 364 -3.46 -12.55 -18.96
CA ASN A 364 -4.35 -11.87 -19.89
C ASN A 364 -4.56 -10.41 -19.46
N MET A 365 -4.95 -9.58 -20.41
CA MET A 365 -5.32 -8.18 -20.15
C MET A 365 -6.65 -8.12 -19.39
N GLU A 366 -6.67 -7.45 -18.24
CA GLU A 366 -7.90 -7.21 -17.45
C GLU A 366 -8.68 -5.99 -17.98
N GLU A 367 -10.02 -6.06 -18.01
CA GLU A 367 -10.87 -4.98 -18.55
C GLU A 367 -10.88 -3.69 -17.71
N SER A 368 -10.56 -3.78 -16.41
CA SER A 368 -10.68 -2.66 -15.46
C SER A 368 -9.56 -1.62 -15.60
N ASN A 369 -8.31 -2.05 -15.76
CA ASN A 369 -7.14 -1.18 -15.87
C ASN A 369 -6.23 -1.54 -17.06
N GLY A 370 -6.61 -2.55 -17.85
CA GLY A 370 -5.79 -3.06 -18.95
C GLY A 370 -4.47 -3.68 -18.49
N SER A 371 -4.34 -4.10 -17.24
CA SER A 371 -3.08 -4.71 -16.76
C SER A 371 -2.93 -6.15 -17.26
N LEU A 372 -1.69 -6.54 -17.57
CA LEU A 372 -1.36 -7.94 -17.90
C LEU A 372 -1.15 -8.71 -16.59
N ALA A 373 -2.13 -9.54 -16.22
CA ALA A 373 -2.14 -10.21 -14.92
C ALA A 373 -2.58 -11.67 -15.02
N ALA A 374 -2.22 -12.47 -14.02
CA ALA A 374 -2.74 -13.81 -13.81
C ALA A 374 -3.19 -13.99 -12.37
N GLU A 375 -4.50 -14.16 -12.17
CA GLU A 375 -5.08 -14.44 -10.85
C GLU A 375 -5.35 -15.95 -10.70
N PHE A 376 -4.73 -16.54 -9.67
CA PHE A 376 -4.99 -17.89 -9.21
C PHE A 376 -6.00 -17.83 -8.06
N ARG A 377 -7.22 -18.34 -8.24
CA ARG A 377 -8.29 -18.26 -7.22
C ARG A 377 -8.52 -19.55 -6.42
N HIS A 378 -8.12 -20.69 -6.95
CA HIS A 378 -8.48 -22.03 -6.43
C HIS A 378 -7.25 -22.88 -6.11
N LEU A 379 -6.19 -22.26 -5.60
CA LEU A 379 -5.01 -22.99 -5.15
C LEU A 379 -5.29 -23.59 -3.77
N VAL A 380 -4.84 -24.81 -3.54
CA VAL A 380 -4.95 -25.49 -2.25
C VAL A 380 -3.60 -26.09 -1.88
N SER A 381 -3.13 -25.87 -0.65
CA SER A 381 -1.92 -26.53 -0.17
C SER A 381 -2.27 -27.90 0.43
N LEU A 382 -1.55 -28.94 -0.01
CA LEU A 382 -1.64 -30.28 0.57
C LEU A 382 -0.28 -30.72 1.08
N MET A 383 -0.25 -31.17 2.34
CA MET A 383 0.95 -31.73 2.96
C MET A 383 1.30 -33.09 2.35
N CYS A 384 2.56 -33.30 1.98
CA CYS A 384 3.04 -34.57 1.46
C CYS A 384 3.39 -35.51 2.63
N TYR A 385 2.45 -36.37 3.03
CA TYR A 385 2.61 -37.26 4.19
C TYR A 385 3.81 -38.21 4.07
N CYS A 386 4.08 -38.78 2.88
CA CYS A 386 5.19 -39.72 2.68
C CYS A 386 6.58 -39.11 2.95
N LEU A 387 6.76 -37.80 2.71
CA LEU A 387 8.02 -37.10 2.94
C LEU A 387 8.10 -36.43 4.32
N THR A 388 6.96 -36.27 4.99
CA THR A 388 6.83 -35.58 6.28
C THR A 388 7.06 -36.51 7.48
N MET A 389 6.84 -37.83 7.33
CA MET A 389 7.09 -38.83 8.39
C MET A 389 8.58 -38.99 8.77
N LEU A 390 9.50 -38.36 8.03
CA LEU A 390 10.93 -38.32 8.31
C LEU A 390 11.37 -37.01 9.03
N PHE A 391 10.41 -36.21 9.49
CA PHE A 391 10.67 -34.90 10.10
C PHE A 391 11.36 -35.03 11.47
N GLN A 392 12.55 -34.43 11.58
CA GLN A 392 13.29 -34.17 12.82
C GLN A 392 13.77 -32.70 12.86
N GLY A 393 12.94 -31.77 12.37
CA GLY A 393 13.28 -30.35 12.32
C GLY A 393 13.21 -29.69 13.71
N PRO A 394 14.06 -28.69 14.00
CA PRO A 394 14.07 -27.99 15.30
C PRO A 394 12.97 -26.92 15.42
N LEU A 395 12.31 -26.55 14.32
CA LEU A 395 11.27 -25.51 14.28
C LEU A 395 9.89 -26.10 14.49
N ILE A 396 9.01 -25.33 15.13
CA ILE A 396 7.59 -25.68 15.25
C ILE A 396 6.84 -25.29 13.98
N VAL A 397 5.63 -25.86 13.83
CA VAL A 397 4.79 -25.68 12.65
C VAL A 397 4.63 -24.23 12.19
N THR A 398 4.48 -23.31 13.15
CA THR A 398 4.19 -21.90 12.92
C THR A 398 5.44 -21.05 12.70
N GLU A 399 6.64 -21.61 12.91
CA GLU A 399 7.93 -20.95 12.70
C GLU A 399 8.63 -21.45 11.42
N GLU A 400 8.08 -22.47 10.75
CA GLU A 400 8.56 -22.91 9.45
C GLU A 400 7.98 -22.04 8.33
N LEU A 401 8.89 -21.43 7.57
CA LEU A 401 8.58 -20.60 6.43
C LEU A 401 8.69 -21.40 5.13
N HIS A 402 7.79 -21.12 4.19
CA HIS A 402 7.77 -21.66 2.84
C HIS A 402 7.65 -20.51 1.84
N CYS A 403 7.89 -20.78 0.56
CA CYS A 403 7.64 -19.81 -0.51
C CYS A 403 6.94 -20.45 -1.70
N ILE A 404 6.16 -19.65 -2.42
CA ILE A 404 5.56 -20.05 -3.69
C ILE A 404 6.36 -19.39 -4.80
N CYS A 405 6.98 -20.20 -5.66
CA CYS A 405 7.70 -19.78 -6.84
C CYS A 405 6.75 -19.80 -8.04
N PHE A 406 6.85 -18.77 -8.88
CA PHE A 406 6.07 -18.60 -10.10
C PHE A 406 7.01 -18.52 -11.28
N GLU A 407 6.86 -19.46 -12.20
CA GLU A 407 7.67 -19.54 -13.43
C GLU A 407 6.85 -19.27 -14.65
N SER A 408 7.43 -18.54 -15.59
CA SER A 408 6.91 -18.41 -16.93
C SER A 408 8.05 -18.43 -17.94
N GLU A 409 7.74 -18.76 -19.17
CA GLU A 409 8.68 -18.70 -20.29
C GLU A 409 8.07 -17.79 -21.35
N LEU A 410 8.86 -16.83 -21.83
CA LEU A 410 8.50 -15.93 -22.92
C LEU A 410 9.36 -16.28 -24.14
N ASN A 411 8.71 -16.78 -25.18
CA ASN A 411 9.35 -17.16 -26.45
C ASN A 411 8.75 -16.33 -27.58
N GLN A 412 9.35 -15.18 -27.91
CA GLN A 412 8.89 -14.30 -29.00
C GLN A 412 10.06 -13.63 -29.73
N SER A 413 10.01 -13.56 -31.07
CA SER A 413 10.94 -12.76 -31.88
C SER A 413 12.44 -13.03 -31.63
N GLY A 414 12.82 -14.30 -31.38
CA GLY A 414 14.19 -14.69 -31.06
C GLY A 414 14.62 -14.40 -29.61
N LEU A 415 13.67 -13.99 -28.77
CA LEU A 415 13.82 -13.82 -27.32
C LEU A 415 13.29 -15.08 -26.63
N GLU A 416 14.18 -15.83 -25.99
CA GLU A 416 13.83 -16.91 -25.05
C GLU A 416 14.21 -16.43 -23.66
N LEU A 417 13.20 -16.17 -22.82
CA LEU A 417 13.38 -15.69 -21.45
C LEU A 417 12.64 -16.60 -20.48
N LYS A 418 13.34 -16.94 -19.39
CA LYS A 418 12.75 -17.61 -18.23
C LYS A 418 12.50 -16.57 -17.16
N LEU A 419 11.23 -16.36 -16.86
CA LEU A 419 10.77 -15.41 -15.85
C LEU A 419 10.48 -16.17 -14.56
N GLU A 420 11.05 -15.72 -13.45
CA GLU A 420 10.79 -16.30 -12.13
C GLU A 420 10.52 -15.18 -11.12
N THR A 421 9.50 -15.37 -10.30
CA THR A 421 9.24 -14.52 -9.14
C THR A 421 8.76 -15.36 -7.97
N ILE A 422 8.89 -14.85 -6.74
CA ILE A 422 8.52 -15.57 -5.53
C ILE A 422 7.59 -14.73 -4.66
N SER A 423 6.69 -15.40 -3.95
CA SER A 423 5.90 -14.77 -2.89
C SER A 423 6.80 -14.36 -1.72
N LEU A 424 6.28 -13.47 -0.87
CA LEU A 424 6.84 -13.34 0.48
C LEU A 424 6.74 -14.68 1.21
N PRO A 425 7.58 -14.92 2.23
CA PRO A 425 7.53 -16.14 3.02
C PRO A 425 6.18 -16.34 3.69
N ILE A 426 5.69 -17.56 3.60
CA ILE A 426 4.38 -17.99 4.09
C ILE A 426 4.52 -19.03 5.19
N VAL A 427 3.53 -19.08 6.09
CA VAL A 427 3.41 -20.10 7.12
C VAL A 427 2.24 -21.02 6.78
N VAL A 428 2.48 -22.33 6.76
CA VAL A 428 1.43 -23.32 6.47
C VAL A 428 0.97 -24.02 7.76
N ILE A 429 -0.30 -23.82 8.12
CA ILE A 429 -0.93 -24.34 9.34
C ILE A 429 -1.90 -25.48 9.03
N SER A 430 -2.15 -26.34 10.01
CA SER A 430 -3.13 -27.44 9.90
C SER A 430 -4.47 -27.10 10.55
N ASN A 431 -4.46 -26.31 11.63
CA ASN A 431 -5.65 -25.92 12.39
C ASN A 431 -5.74 -24.39 12.53
N VAL A 432 -6.97 -23.86 12.55
CA VAL A 432 -7.27 -22.43 12.76
C VAL A 432 -6.76 -21.95 14.12
N SER A 433 -6.66 -22.82 15.13
CA SER A 433 -6.07 -22.47 16.43
C SER A 433 -4.60 -22.01 16.33
N GLN A 434 -3.90 -22.35 15.25
CA GLN A 434 -2.51 -21.94 15.00
C GLN A 434 -2.41 -20.60 14.26
N LEU A 435 -3.53 -20.05 13.77
CA LEU A 435 -3.57 -18.80 13.00
C LEU A 435 -2.94 -17.62 13.78
N PRO A 436 -3.21 -17.41 15.08
CA PRO A 436 -2.56 -16.35 15.86
C PRO A 436 -1.04 -16.49 15.89
N SER A 437 -0.52 -17.68 16.16
CA SER A 437 0.91 -17.95 16.24
C SER A 437 1.60 -17.90 14.87
N GLY A 438 0.96 -18.39 13.81
CA GLY A 438 1.48 -18.28 12.44
C GLY A 438 1.54 -16.82 11.98
N TRP A 439 0.53 -16.02 12.34
CA TRP A 439 0.55 -14.59 12.07
C TRP A 439 1.65 -13.85 12.84
N ALA A 440 1.94 -14.25 14.08
CA ALA A 440 3.06 -13.71 14.85
C ALA A 440 4.39 -13.84 14.09
N SER A 441 4.63 -14.99 13.47
CA SER A 441 5.82 -15.25 12.67
C SER A 441 5.86 -14.37 11.42
N ILE A 442 4.73 -14.19 10.74
CA ILE A 442 4.60 -13.30 9.58
C ILE A 442 4.89 -11.84 9.98
N LEU A 443 4.34 -11.37 11.10
CA LEU A 443 4.62 -10.03 11.63
C LEU A 443 6.13 -9.86 11.91
N TRP A 444 6.74 -10.80 12.62
CA TRP A 444 8.15 -10.71 13.01
C TRP A 444 9.09 -10.73 11.81
N TYR A 445 8.82 -11.61 10.85
CA TYR A 445 9.60 -11.71 9.63
C TYR A 445 9.55 -10.41 8.82
N ASN A 446 8.33 -9.98 8.48
CA ASN A 446 8.12 -8.84 7.59
C ASN A 446 8.41 -7.49 8.27
N MET A 447 8.56 -7.45 9.59
CA MET A 447 9.03 -6.25 10.30
C MET A 447 10.56 -6.11 10.24
N LEU A 448 11.31 -7.21 10.22
CA LEU A 448 12.76 -7.20 10.48
C LEU A 448 13.63 -7.47 9.24
N THR A 449 13.11 -8.17 8.23
CA THR A 449 13.88 -8.49 7.02
C THR A 449 13.03 -8.29 5.76
N SER A 450 13.67 -7.85 4.68
CA SER A 450 13.07 -7.81 3.33
C SER A 450 13.62 -8.90 2.41
N GLU A 451 14.44 -9.81 2.95
CA GLU A 451 14.95 -10.95 2.18
C GLU A 451 13.81 -11.95 1.93
N PRO A 452 13.53 -12.36 0.68
CA PRO A 452 12.40 -13.25 0.40
C PRO A 452 12.72 -14.74 0.53
N LYS A 453 14.00 -15.14 0.63
CA LYS A 453 14.44 -16.56 0.66
C LYS A 453 15.05 -17.01 2.00
N ASN A 454 14.98 -16.21 3.06
CA ASN A 454 15.54 -16.58 4.36
C ASN A 454 14.57 -17.46 5.16
N LEU A 455 14.42 -18.74 4.78
CA LEU A 455 13.47 -19.67 5.41
C LEU A 455 13.91 -20.15 6.80
N LYS A 456 15.20 -20.01 7.12
CA LYS A 456 15.82 -20.36 8.41
C LYS A 456 15.77 -19.25 9.46
N PHE A 457 15.09 -18.14 9.16
CA PHE A 457 15.03 -16.97 10.02
C PHE A 457 14.74 -17.28 11.50
N PHE A 458 13.83 -18.23 11.79
CA PHE A 458 13.47 -18.59 13.16
C PHE A 458 14.44 -19.55 13.87
N LEU A 459 15.52 -20.00 13.22
CA LEU A 459 16.61 -20.70 13.92
C LEU A 459 17.38 -19.76 14.85
N SER A 460 17.54 -18.49 14.44
CA SER A 460 18.18 -17.44 15.22
C SER A 460 17.47 -16.10 14.96
N PRO A 461 16.23 -15.93 15.47
CA PRO A 461 15.41 -14.77 15.16
C PRO A 461 16.02 -13.49 15.77
N PRO A 462 16.23 -12.42 14.98
CA PRO A 462 16.72 -11.16 15.49
C PRO A 462 15.75 -10.52 16.48
N ALA A 463 16.28 -9.69 17.37
CA ALA A 463 15.47 -8.89 18.27
C ALA A 463 14.90 -7.67 17.52
N ALA A 464 13.66 -7.30 17.83
CA ALA A 464 13.01 -6.13 17.27
C ALA A 464 13.23 -4.90 18.14
N SER A 465 13.41 -3.73 17.53
CA SER A 465 13.36 -2.47 18.27
C SER A 465 11.91 -2.16 18.70
N TRP A 466 11.75 -1.49 19.83
CA TRP A 466 10.42 -1.06 20.30
C TRP A 466 9.78 -0.07 19.32
N GLY A 467 10.55 0.85 18.72
CA GLY A 467 10.05 1.77 17.71
C GLY A 467 9.30 1.03 16.60
N GLN A 468 9.96 0.06 15.97
CA GLN A 468 9.36 -0.77 14.90
C GLN A 468 8.17 -1.60 15.40
N LEU A 469 8.30 -2.27 16.55
CA LEU A 469 7.23 -3.13 17.07
C LEU A 469 5.99 -2.33 17.48
N SER A 470 6.17 -1.12 18.02
CA SER A 470 5.07 -0.27 18.47
C SER A 470 4.17 0.17 17.31
N GLU A 471 4.76 0.52 16.16
CA GLU A 471 4.04 0.84 14.94
C GLU A 471 3.25 -0.37 14.43
N VAL A 472 3.91 -1.53 14.33
CA VAL A 472 3.27 -2.77 13.88
C VAL A 472 2.12 -3.17 14.80
N LEU A 473 2.26 -3.02 16.11
CA LEU A 473 1.18 -3.25 17.07
C LEU A 473 0.02 -2.29 16.83
N SER A 474 0.28 -1.00 16.63
CA SER A 474 -0.77 -0.01 16.33
C SER A 474 -1.53 -0.37 15.04
N TRP A 475 -0.80 -0.82 14.01
CA TRP A 475 -1.38 -1.32 12.74
C TRP A 475 -2.31 -2.52 12.92
N GLN A 476 -2.04 -3.41 13.89
CA GLN A 476 -2.95 -4.52 14.18
C GLN A 476 -4.31 -4.04 14.71
N PHE A 477 -4.34 -2.93 15.44
CA PHE A 477 -5.59 -2.35 15.94
C PHE A 477 -6.30 -1.53 14.86
N SER A 478 -5.58 -0.74 14.06
CA SER A 478 -6.18 0.08 13.00
C SER A 478 -6.65 -0.73 11.77
N SER A 479 -6.11 -1.93 11.55
CA SER A 479 -6.59 -2.82 10.47
C SER A 479 -7.86 -3.59 10.83
N VAL A 480 -8.17 -3.72 12.13
CA VAL A 480 -9.37 -4.41 12.64
C VAL A 480 -10.45 -3.42 13.09
N THR A 481 -10.04 -2.22 13.51
CA THR A 481 -10.91 -1.19 14.09
C THR A 481 -10.67 0.17 13.40
N LYS A 482 -11.43 1.21 13.75
CA LYS A 482 -11.26 2.55 13.14
C LYS A 482 -10.11 3.36 13.74
N ARG A 483 -9.38 2.83 14.75
CA ARG A 483 -8.28 3.53 15.41
C ARG A 483 -7.17 2.58 15.85
N GLY A 484 -5.93 3.07 15.81
CA GLY A 484 -4.77 2.37 16.35
C GLY A 484 -4.60 2.56 17.87
N LEU A 485 -3.39 2.28 18.34
CA LEU A 485 -2.96 2.53 19.72
C LEU A 485 -2.38 3.94 19.85
N ASN A 486 -2.67 4.61 20.97
CA ASN A 486 -2.07 5.90 21.30
C ASN A 486 -0.78 5.76 22.10
N GLU A 487 -0.06 6.86 22.31
CA GLU A 487 1.23 6.87 23.03
C GLU A 487 1.14 6.33 24.47
N GLU A 488 0.04 6.59 25.18
CA GLU A 488 -0.13 6.10 26.55
C GLU A 488 -0.31 4.57 26.58
N GLN A 489 -1.12 4.04 25.67
CA GLN A 489 -1.36 2.61 25.49
C GLN A 489 -0.07 1.89 25.08
N LEU A 490 0.64 2.47 24.10
CA LEU A 490 1.95 1.98 23.67
C LEU A 490 2.95 2.02 24.81
N GLY A 491 2.97 3.09 25.61
CA GLY A 491 3.83 3.21 26.78
C GLY A 491 3.64 2.08 27.79
N MET A 492 2.41 1.70 28.09
CA MET A 492 2.11 0.56 28.97
C MET A 492 2.61 -0.77 28.40
N LEU A 493 2.45 -0.97 27.09
CA LEU A 493 2.94 -2.17 26.39
C LEU A 493 4.48 -2.22 26.36
N ALA A 494 5.15 -1.07 26.20
CA ALA A 494 6.59 -0.93 26.28
C ALA A 494 7.10 -1.34 27.66
N ASP A 495 6.48 -0.81 28.71
CA ASP A 495 6.81 -1.10 30.11
C ASP A 495 6.62 -2.60 30.42
N LYS A 496 5.65 -3.26 29.77
CA LYS A 496 5.41 -4.71 29.92
C LYS A 496 6.48 -5.58 29.24
N LEU A 497 7.01 -5.17 28.08
CA LEU A 497 7.99 -5.95 27.30
C LEU A 497 9.44 -5.69 27.71
N LEU A 498 9.79 -4.42 27.89
CA LEU A 498 11.14 -3.95 28.23
C LEU A 498 11.35 -3.82 29.75
N GLY A 499 10.28 -3.59 30.51
CA GLY A 499 10.33 -3.26 31.92
C GLY A 499 10.37 -1.75 32.17
N GLN A 500 9.88 -1.30 33.33
CA GLN A 500 9.82 0.12 33.73
C GLN A 500 11.20 0.83 33.71
N LYS A 501 12.29 0.09 33.86
CA LYS A 501 13.67 0.63 33.83
C LYS A 501 14.10 1.10 32.44
N ALA A 502 13.45 0.64 31.38
CA ALA A 502 13.82 0.97 30.01
C ALA A 502 13.27 2.32 29.53
N GLN A 503 12.48 3.03 30.35
CA GLN A 503 11.97 4.38 30.10
C GLN A 503 11.36 4.58 28.70
N ARG A 504 10.67 3.55 28.16
CA ARG A 504 10.05 3.58 26.83
C ARG A 504 11.03 3.90 25.70
N ASN A 505 12.30 3.51 25.84
CA ASN A 505 13.33 3.74 24.84
C ASN A 505 12.92 3.08 23.48
N PRO A 506 12.79 3.87 22.38
CA PRO A 506 12.51 3.34 21.05
C PRO A 506 13.53 2.30 20.55
N GLU A 507 14.79 2.40 20.97
CA GLU A 507 15.86 1.46 20.60
C GLU A 507 15.88 0.19 21.47
N GLY A 508 14.97 0.08 22.46
CA GLY A 508 14.88 -1.09 23.32
C GLY A 508 14.63 -2.37 22.51
N LEU A 509 15.54 -3.35 22.66
CA LEU A 509 15.48 -4.60 21.90
C LEU A 509 14.60 -5.65 22.58
N ILE A 510 13.69 -6.23 21.81
CA ILE A 510 12.70 -7.22 22.25
C ILE A 510 12.98 -8.54 21.53
N PRO A 511 13.41 -9.59 22.25
CA PRO A 511 13.63 -10.91 21.67
C PRO A 511 12.32 -11.57 21.23
N TRP A 512 12.35 -12.34 20.13
CA TRP A 512 11.23 -13.18 19.65
C TRP A 512 10.60 -14.03 20.76
N THR A 513 11.44 -14.57 21.66
CA THR A 513 11.00 -15.42 22.77
C THR A 513 10.08 -14.69 23.74
N LYS A 514 10.30 -13.39 24.01
CA LYS A 514 9.40 -12.59 24.85
C LYS A 514 8.08 -12.28 24.15
N PHE A 515 8.11 -12.16 22.82
CA PHE A 515 6.94 -11.80 22.03
C PHE A 515 5.97 -12.98 21.85
N CYS A 516 6.48 -14.16 21.45
CA CYS A 516 5.64 -15.28 21.02
C CYS A 516 5.88 -16.61 21.76
N LYS A 517 6.94 -16.75 22.59
CA LYS A 517 7.16 -17.96 23.39
C LYS A 517 6.69 -17.77 24.83
N SER A 518 6.21 -18.85 25.45
CA SER A 518 5.91 -18.82 26.88
C SER A 518 7.21 -18.94 27.68
N LEU A 519 7.41 -18.03 28.63
CA LEU A 519 8.59 -18.01 29.50
C LEU A 519 8.39 -18.84 30.78
N SER A 520 7.16 -19.24 31.08
CA SER A 520 6.79 -20.04 32.26
C SER A 520 5.43 -20.73 32.09
N GLU A 521 5.19 -21.86 32.78
CA GLU A 521 3.91 -22.59 32.70
C GLU A 521 2.68 -21.77 33.12
N LYS A 522 2.87 -20.70 33.92
CA LYS A 522 1.81 -19.79 34.37
C LYS A 522 1.64 -18.56 33.48
N SER A 523 2.55 -18.32 32.53
CA SER A 523 2.48 -17.19 31.61
C SER A 523 2.02 -17.64 30.23
N PHE A 524 1.24 -16.80 29.55
CA PHE A 524 0.94 -16.95 28.14
C PHE A 524 1.79 -15.96 27.32
N PRO A 525 2.08 -16.26 26.04
CA PRO A 525 2.82 -15.37 25.16
C PRO A 525 2.15 -14.00 25.03
N PHE A 526 2.97 -12.94 24.97
CA PHE A 526 2.49 -11.56 24.81
C PHE A 526 1.61 -11.40 23.56
N TRP A 527 2.02 -11.95 22.42
CA TRP A 527 1.25 -11.82 21.20
C TRP A 527 -0.13 -12.49 21.28
N LEU A 528 -0.23 -13.69 21.88
CA LEU A 528 -1.51 -14.39 22.03
C LEU A 528 -2.48 -13.62 22.93
N TRP A 529 -1.97 -12.88 23.91
CA TRP A 529 -2.77 -11.97 24.73
C TRP A 529 -3.32 -10.79 23.94
N ILE A 530 -2.48 -10.13 23.14
CA ILE A 530 -2.89 -9.03 22.26
C ILE A 530 -3.92 -9.52 21.24
N GLU A 531 -3.71 -10.69 20.65
CA GLU A 531 -4.63 -11.27 19.67
C GLU A 531 -5.99 -11.59 20.29
N ALA A 532 -6.00 -12.16 21.51
CA ALA A 532 -7.24 -12.42 22.23
C ALA A 532 -8.00 -11.13 22.58
N ILE A 533 -7.29 -10.05 22.90
CA ILE A 533 -7.88 -8.70 23.08
C ILE A 533 -8.47 -8.19 21.76
N LEU A 534 -7.75 -8.32 20.64
CA LEU A 534 -8.25 -7.91 19.33
C LEU A 534 -9.51 -8.68 18.93
N ASP A 535 -9.58 -10.00 19.19
CA ASP A 535 -10.78 -10.81 18.95
C ASP A 535 -11.95 -10.36 19.86
N LEU A 536 -11.67 -10.06 21.14
CA LEU A 536 -12.66 -9.52 22.07
C LEU A 536 -13.22 -8.17 21.59
N ILE A 537 -12.35 -7.27 21.13
CA ILE A 537 -12.76 -5.97 20.58
C ILE A 537 -13.62 -6.18 19.34
N LYS A 538 -13.13 -6.97 18.38
CA LYS A 538 -13.80 -7.21 17.10
C LYS A 538 -15.21 -7.77 17.28
N ARG A 539 -15.42 -8.68 18.24
CA ARG A 539 -16.71 -9.36 18.44
C ARG A 539 -17.66 -8.61 19.35
N HIS A 540 -17.17 -7.98 20.41
CA HIS A 540 -18.03 -7.49 21.49
C HIS A 540 -17.87 -5.99 21.81
N LEU A 541 -16.74 -5.37 21.49
CA LEU A 541 -16.41 -4.01 21.97
C LEU A 541 -16.10 -3.00 20.86
N LEU A 542 -16.36 -3.35 19.60
CA LEU A 542 -15.90 -2.58 18.43
C LEU A 542 -16.38 -1.12 18.45
N SER A 543 -17.66 -0.89 18.74
CA SER A 543 -18.23 0.46 18.81
C SER A 543 -17.66 1.29 19.96
N LEU A 544 -17.50 0.68 21.14
CA LEU A 544 -16.94 1.30 22.33
C LEU A 544 -15.47 1.67 22.17
N TRP A 545 -14.71 0.80 21.51
CA TRP A 545 -13.30 1.04 21.19
C TRP A 545 -13.16 2.19 20.19
N ASN A 546 -13.90 2.15 19.08
CA ASN A 546 -13.85 3.18 18.04
C ASN A 546 -14.17 4.58 18.59
N ASP A 547 -15.15 4.68 19.47
CA ASP A 547 -15.59 5.95 20.06
C ASP A 547 -14.70 6.41 21.22
N GLY A 548 -13.62 5.69 21.53
CA GLY A 548 -12.63 6.06 22.54
C GLY A 548 -13.10 5.91 23.98
N CYS A 549 -14.18 5.17 24.24
CA CYS A 549 -14.71 4.94 25.59
C CYS A 549 -13.85 3.97 26.43
N ILE A 550 -12.93 3.25 25.79
CA ILE A 550 -12.07 2.24 26.41
C ILE A 550 -10.62 2.75 26.44
N LEU A 551 -10.04 2.90 27.63
CA LEU A 551 -8.60 3.21 27.77
C LEU A 551 -7.75 2.00 27.37
N GLY A 552 -8.19 0.79 27.72
CA GLY A 552 -7.59 -0.46 27.24
C GLY A 552 -6.31 -0.82 27.98
N PHE A 553 -5.17 -0.27 27.56
CA PHE A 553 -3.85 -0.62 28.09
C PHE A 553 -3.38 0.35 29.16
N VAL A 554 -3.71 0.06 30.42
CA VAL A 554 -3.33 0.86 31.59
C VAL A 554 -2.87 -0.06 32.71
N SER A 555 -1.73 0.24 33.34
CA SER A 555 -1.20 -0.54 34.46
C SER A 555 -2.00 -0.32 35.74
N LYS A 556 -1.97 -1.28 36.68
CA LYS A 556 -2.66 -1.17 37.98
C LYS A 556 -2.17 0.02 38.84
N GLU A 557 -0.93 0.43 38.66
CA GLU A 557 -0.37 1.60 39.36
C GLU A 557 -0.89 2.90 38.73
N ARG A 558 -0.90 2.95 37.39
CA ARG A 558 -1.36 4.12 36.65
C ARG A 558 -2.87 4.33 36.76
N GLU A 559 -3.67 3.25 36.77
CA GLU A 559 -5.12 3.37 36.93
C GLU A 559 -5.49 4.03 38.26
N LYS A 560 -4.80 3.65 39.36
CA LYS A 560 -5.01 4.24 40.68
C LYS A 560 -4.58 5.71 40.68
N ALA A 561 -3.45 6.03 40.06
CA ALA A 561 -2.99 7.41 39.93
C ALA A 561 -3.99 8.29 39.14
N MET A 562 -4.58 7.76 38.06
CA MET A 562 -5.58 8.48 37.25
C MET A 562 -6.90 8.69 37.98
N LEU A 563 -7.29 7.76 38.85
CA LEU A 563 -8.50 7.85 39.66
C LEU A 563 -8.30 8.63 40.97
N THR A 564 -7.05 8.84 41.41
CA THR A 564 -6.75 9.62 42.62
C THR A 564 -7.13 11.08 42.39
N GLY A 565 -7.92 11.66 43.30
CA GLY A 565 -8.40 13.05 43.18
C GLY A 565 -9.60 13.23 42.24
N LYS A 566 -10.22 12.14 41.76
CA LYS A 566 -11.48 12.18 41.00
C LYS A 566 -12.69 11.97 41.90
N CYS A 567 -13.86 12.41 41.43
CA CYS A 567 -15.12 12.26 42.14
C CYS A 567 -15.46 10.79 42.42
N PRO A 568 -16.11 10.48 43.56
CA PRO A 568 -16.62 9.13 43.82
C PRO A 568 -17.52 8.62 42.67
N GLY A 569 -17.30 7.37 42.27
CA GLY A 569 -17.99 6.73 41.16
C GLY A 569 -17.42 7.02 39.77
N THR A 570 -16.28 7.74 39.69
CA THR A 570 -15.49 7.79 38.46
C THR A 570 -14.82 6.44 38.21
N PHE A 571 -14.96 5.91 36.99
CA PHE A 571 -14.45 4.61 36.58
C PHE A 571 -13.74 4.66 35.23
N LEU A 572 -12.90 3.66 34.98
CA LEU A 572 -12.21 3.47 33.71
C LEU A 572 -12.29 2.01 33.24
N LEU A 573 -12.14 1.81 31.94
CA LEU A 573 -12.18 0.50 31.28
C LEU A 573 -10.81 0.09 30.78
N ARG A 574 -10.33 -1.08 31.20
CA ARG A 574 -9.04 -1.64 30.77
C ARG A 574 -9.10 -3.13 30.48
N PHE A 575 -8.15 -3.61 29.69
CA PHE A 575 -7.98 -5.04 29.45
C PHE A 575 -7.25 -5.71 30.62
N SER A 576 -7.63 -6.96 30.90
CA SER A 576 -6.99 -7.77 31.93
C SER A 576 -5.66 -8.30 31.44
N GLU A 577 -4.61 -8.07 32.23
CA GLU A 577 -3.28 -8.62 31.99
C GLU A 577 -3.13 -10.09 32.43
N SER A 578 -4.12 -10.61 33.17
CA SER A 578 -4.07 -11.96 33.77
C SER A 578 -4.92 -12.97 33.00
N SER A 579 -5.78 -12.53 32.08
CA SER A 579 -6.63 -13.41 31.28
C SER A 579 -5.96 -13.78 29.96
N ARG A 580 -5.74 -15.09 29.74
CA ARG A 580 -5.23 -15.61 28.46
C ARG A 580 -6.20 -15.38 27.31
N ASP A 581 -7.50 -15.52 27.57
CA ASP A 581 -8.55 -15.49 26.54
C ASP A 581 -9.02 -14.06 26.20
N GLY A 582 -8.32 -13.04 26.71
CA GLY A 582 -8.73 -11.64 26.59
C GLY A 582 -9.95 -11.36 27.48
N ALA A 583 -9.85 -10.32 28.29
CA ALA A 583 -10.97 -9.90 29.13
C ALA A 583 -10.92 -8.39 29.38
N ILE A 584 -12.09 -7.78 29.60
CA ILE A 584 -12.23 -6.38 29.97
C ILE A 584 -12.69 -6.28 31.42
N THR A 585 -12.13 -5.33 32.16
CA THR A 585 -12.55 -4.99 33.52
C THR A 585 -12.70 -3.49 33.64
N PHE A 586 -13.43 -3.06 34.66
CA PHE A 586 -13.48 -1.67 35.07
C PHE A 586 -13.05 -1.53 36.53
N THR A 587 -12.37 -0.42 36.78
CA THR A 587 -11.93 0.01 38.11
C THR A 587 -12.59 1.34 38.42
N TRP A 588 -13.11 1.50 39.64
CA TRP A 588 -13.72 2.75 40.10
C TRP A 588 -13.18 3.17 41.47
N VAL A 589 -13.34 4.45 41.78
CA VAL A 589 -12.93 5.05 43.06
C VAL A 589 -14.15 5.42 43.91
N GLU A 590 -14.07 5.09 45.19
CA GLU A 590 -14.97 5.56 46.25
C GLU A 590 -14.13 6.26 47.33
N HIS A 591 -14.76 7.06 48.18
CA HIS A 591 -14.10 7.64 49.35
C HIS A 591 -14.55 6.86 50.58
N ASP A 592 -13.65 6.67 51.54
CA ASP A 592 -14.01 6.10 52.83
C ASP A 592 -15.03 6.98 53.58
N LEU A 593 -15.62 6.44 54.66
CA LEU A 593 -16.62 7.11 55.50
C LEU A 593 -16.11 8.42 56.13
N TYR A 594 -14.81 8.67 56.12
CA TYR A 594 -14.15 9.86 56.69
C TYR A 594 -13.65 10.84 55.62
N GLY A 595 -13.74 10.49 54.33
CA GLY A 595 -13.37 11.30 53.18
C GLY A 595 -11.86 11.48 52.97
N GLU A 596 -11.00 10.78 53.70
CA GLU A 596 -9.55 11.05 53.70
C GLU A 596 -8.76 10.19 52.72
N SER A 597 -9.22 8.96 52.41
CA SER A 597 -8.50 8.07 51.49
C SER A 597 -9.37 7.48 50.37
N PRO A 598 -8.86 7.44 49.11
CA PRO A 598 -9.56 6.82 47.99
C PRO A 598 -9.48 5.29 48.08
N VAL A 599 -10.63 4.62 48.04
CA VAL A 599 -10.76 3.17 47.94
C VAL A 599 -11.00 2.79 46.48
N PHE A 600 -10.17 1.88 45.96
CA PHE A 600 -10.27 1.42 44.58
C PHE A 600 -10.88 0.03 44.53
N HIS A 601 -11.94 -0.12 43.75
CA HIS A 601 -12.60 -1.40 43.50
C HIS A 601 -12.43 -1.79 42.03
N ALA A 602 -12.21 -3.07 41.78
CA ALA A 602 -12.10 -3.63 40.43
C ALA A 602 -12.91 -4.91 40.33
N VAL A 603 -13.63 -5.08 39.23
CA VAL A 603 -14.45 -6.28 38.99
C VAL A 603 -13.58 -7.42 38.44
N GLU A 604 -14.01 -8.65 38.72
CA GLU A 604 -13.48 -9.81 38.00
C GLU A 604 -13.62 -9.58 36.47
N PRO A 605 -12.56 -9.83 35.68
CA PRO A 605 -12.58 -9.53 34.26
C PRO A 605 -13.64 -10.30 33.47
N TYR A 606 -14.42 -9.60 32.65
CA TYR A 606 -15.40 -10.17 31.74
C TYR A 606 -14.73 -10.68 30.47
N THR A 607 -14.90 -11.96 30.19
CA THR A 607 -14.42 -12.64 28.98
C THR A 607 -15.50 -12.65 27.90
N LYS A 608 -15.18 -13.23 26.74
CA LYS A 608 -16.16 -13.51 25.68
C LYS A 608 -17.37 -14.31 26.16
N LYS A 609 -17.24 -15.14 27.20
CA LYS A 609 -18.35 -15.96 27.71
C LYS A 609 -19.44 -15.09 28.32
N GLU A 610 -19.06 -14.16 29.19
CA GLU A 610 -19.99 -13.25 29.85
C GLU A 610 -20.52 -12.21 28.84
N LEU A 611 -19.65 -11.67 27.98
CA LEU A 611 -20.02 -10.66 26.98
C LEU A 611 -20.90 -11.19 25.84
N SER A 612 -20.95 -12.52 25.65
CA SER A 612 -21.90 -13.15 24.73
C SER A 612 -23.32 -13.24 25.33
N ALA A 613 -23.44 -13.28 26.66
CA ALA A 613 -24.72 -13.34 27.34
C ALA A 613 -25.31 -11.94 27.59
N VAL A 614 -24.47 -10.98 27.98
CA VAL A 614 -24.89 -9.60 28.27
C VAL A 614 -23.86 -8.63 27.70
N SER A 615 -24.33 -7.60 26.98
CA SER A 615 -23.44 -6.57 26.42
C SER A 615 -22.72 -5.79 27.52
N LEU A 616 -21.47 -5.37 27.27
CA LEU A 616 -20.72 -4.56 28.25
C LEU A 616 -21.45 -3.26 28.65
N PRO A 617 -22.10 -2.51 27.74
CA PRO A 617 -22.89 -1.34 28.12
C PRO A 617 -24.03 -1.69 29.07
N ASP A 618 -24.73 -2.80 28.84
CA ASP A 618 -25.81 -3.24 29.74
C ASP A 618 -25.27 -3.69 31.09
N ILE A 619 -24.12 -4.38 31.14
CA ILE A 619 -23.42 -4.71 32.39
C ILE A 619 -23.14 -3.42 33.16
N ILE A 620 -22.52 -2.42 32.52
CA ILE A 620 -22.21 -1.11 33.14
C ILE A 620 -23.49 -0.40 33.63
N ARG A 621 -24.61 -0.55 32.92
CA ARG A 621 -25.90 0.05 33.28
C ARG A 621 -26.52 -0.64 34.50
N THR A 622 -26.55 -1.97 34.53
CA THR A 622 -27.24 -2.76 35.55
C THR A 622 -26.34 -3.24 36.67
N TYR A 623 -25.04 -2.91 36.65
CA TYR A 623 -24.10 -3.26 37.70
C TYR A 623 -24.60 -2.72 39.05
N LYS A 624 -24.62 -3.58 40.07
CA LYS A 624 -25.03 -3.23 41.42
C LYS A 624 -24.10 -3.88 42.42
N VAL A 625 -23.69 -3.12 43.42
CA VAL A 625 -22.91 -3.59 44.57
C VAL A 625 -23.66 -3.18 45.83
N MET A 626 -23.52 -3.96 46.90
CA MET A 626 -24.09 -3.60 48.20
C MET A 626 -23.31 -2.41 48.75
N ALA A 627 -23.95 -1.24 48.83
CA ALA A 627 -23.36 -0.05 49.45
C ALA A 627 -23.26 -0.23 50.97
N ALA A 628 -22.55 0.67 51.66
CA ALA A 628 -22.39 0.66 53.13
C ALA A 628 -23.73 0.63 53.90
N GLU A 629 -24.82 1.06 53.27
CA GLU A 629 -26.18 1.09 53.80
C GLU A 629 -27.00 -0.20 53.51
N ASN A 630 -26.38 -1.26 52.98
CA ASN A 630 -27.04 -2.49 52.50
C ASN A 630 -28.09 -2.28 51.39
N ILE A 631 -28.04 -1.16 50.69
CA ILE A 631 -28.88 -0.85 49.52
C ILE A 631 -28.07 -1.18 48.25
N PRO A 632 -28.64 -1.97 47.30
CA PRO A 632 -27.94 -2.31 46.07
C PRO A 632 -27.94 -1.12 45.10
N GLU A 633 -26.80 -0.43 45.01
CA GLU A 633 -26.60 0.74 44.15
C GLU A 633 -25.60 0.48 43.04
N ASN A 634 -25.69 1.24 41.94
CA ASN A 634 -24.69 1.22 40.88
C ASN A 634 -23.59 2.24 41.22
N PRO A 635 -22.36 1.80 41.57
CA PRO A 635 -21.28 2.71 41.91
C PRO A 635 -20.76 3.49 40.70
N LEU A 636 -21.04 3.05 39.48
CA LEU A 636 -20.52 3.65 38.25
C LEU A 636 -21.35 4.87 37.84
N ARG A 637 -20.74 6.06 37.96
CA ARG A 637 -21.38 7.36 37.67
C ARG A 637 -20.73 8.11 36.51
N PHE A 638 -19.40 8.20 36.51
CA PHE A 638 -18.64 8.98 35.52
C PHE A 638 -17.58 8.11 34.85
N LEU A 639 -17.51 8.10 33.52
CA LEU A 639 -16.38 7.57 32.79
C LEU A 639 -15.23 8.57 32.82
N TYR A 640 -14.01 8.11 33.07
CA TYR A 640 -12.81 8.95 33.05
C TYR A 640 -12.70 9.76 31.73
N PRO A 641 -12.33 11.06 31.79
CA PRO A 641 -11.94 11.80 32.98
C PRO A 641 -13.11 12.22 33.87
N ASP A 642 -14.22 12.74 33.33
CA ASP A 642 -15.36 13.25 34.10
C ASP A 642 -16.65 13.25 33.24
N ILE A 643 -16.87 12.20 32.44
CA ILE A 643 -17.98 12.12 31.48
C ILE A 643 -19.13 11.33 32.09
N PRO A 644 -20.37 11.88 32.17
CA PRO A 644 -21.51 11.12 32.70
C PRO A 644 -21.72 9.79 31.95
N LYS A 645 -21.93 8.70 32.69
CA LYS A 645 -22.10 7.34 32.15
C LYS A 645 -23.13 7.28 30.99
N GLU A 646 -24.27 7.94 31.15
CA GLU A 646 -25.34 7.98 30.16
C GLU A 646 -24.89 8.64 28.84
N LYS A 647 -24.02 9.66 28.90
CA LYS A 647 -23.48 10.33 27.71
C LYS A 647 -22.56 9.41 26.91
N SER A 648 -21.75 8.60 27.61
CA SER A 648 -20.80 7.68 26.98
C SER A 648 -21.45 6.41 26.46
N PHE A 649 -22.35 5.80 27.25
CA PHE A 649 -22.88 4.46 26.97
C PHE A 649 -24.35 4.42 26.54
N GLY A 650 -25.11 5.51 26.73
CA GLY A 650 -26.57 5.53 26.51
C GLY A 650 -26.99 5.13 25.09
N LYS A 651 -26.17 5.47 24.08
CA LYS A 651 -26.38 5.08 22.69
C LYS A 651 -26.27 3.57 22.41
N TYR A 652 -25.68 2.79 23.32
CA TYR A 652 -25.50 1.35 23.16
C TYR A 652 -26.37 0.51 24.09
N TYR A 653 -27.23 1.13 24.88
CA TYR A 653 -28.12 0.39 25.77
C TYR A 653 -29.21 -0.31 24.98
N THR A 654 -29.40 -1.59 25.29
CA THR A 654 -30.46 -2.40 24.69
C THR A 654 -31.81 -1.80 25.09
N ARG A 655 -32.65 -1.45 24.10
CA ARG A 655 -33.98 -0.88 24.35
C ARG A 655 -34.90 -1.96 24.92
N ALA A 656 -35.80 -1.56 25.82
CA ALA A 656 -36.70 -2.48 26.52
C ALA A 656 -37.61 -3.32 25.58
N SER A 657 -37.79 -2.91 24.32
CA SER A 657 -38.56 -3.65 23.31
C SER A 657 -37.91 -4.94 22.82
N GLU A 658 -36.61 -5.14 23.00
CA GLU A 658 -35.88 -6.36 22.60
C GLU A 658 -35.79 -7.40 23.71
N ARG A 659 -36.19 -7.05 24.94
CA ARG A 659 -36.31 -7.98 26.08
C ARG A 659 -37.67 -8.68 26.09
N LYS A 660 -37.92 -9.54 25.11
CA LYS A 660 -39.00 -10.55 25.22
C LYS A 660 -38.48 -11.93 24.89
N GLN A 661 -37.68 -12.49 25.79
CA GLN A 661 -37.85 -13.86 26.30
C GLN A 661 -37.22 -13.93 27.71
N PRO A 662 -38.01 -14.04 28.78
CA PRO A 662 -37.49 -14.44 30.08
C PRO A 662 -37.27 -15.96 30.07
N VAL A 663 -36.02 -16.40 30.20
CA VAL A 663 -35.71 -17.75 30.68
C VAL A 663 -35.99 -17.75 32.18
N THR A 664 -37.23 -18.06 32.55
CA THR A 664 -37.58 -18.39 33.94
C THR A 664 -37.25 -19.84 34.23
N SER A 665 -36.74 -20.06 35.44
CA SER A 665 -36.51 -21.33 36.15
C SER A 665 -35.23 -22.11 35.88
N LEU A 666 -34.14 -21.69 36.55
CA LEU A 666 -33.22 -22.65 37.16
C LEU A 666 -32.78 -22.08 38.51
N PHE A 667 -33.56 -22.36 39.55
CA PHE A 667 -33.12 -22.62 40.92
C PHE A 667 -34.35 -22.96 41.77
N GLN A 668 -34.64 -24.25 41.94
CA GLN A 668 -35.17 -24.76 43.22
C GLN A 668 -34.96 -26.28 43.32
N SER A 669 -34.24 -26.65 44.39
CA SER A 669 -34.36 -27.85 45.21
C SER A 669 -34.24 -29.24 44.57
N SER A 670 -33.14 -29.90 44.96
CA SER A 670 -33.07 -31.31 45.32
C SER A 670 -34.29 -31.81 46.11
N GLU A 671 -34.87 -32.97 45.72
CA GLU A 671 -35.23 -34.11 46.59
C GLU A 671 -35.91 -35.25 45.77
N TYR A 672 -35.45 -36.49 46.02
CA TYR A 672 -36.07 -37.83 45.89
C TYR A 672 -37.26 -38.09 44.93
N TYR A 673 -37.14 -39.10 44.05
CA TYR A 673 -37.72 -40.45 44.26
C TYR A 673 -37.40 -41.44 43.12
N ASN A 674 -37.26 -42.71 43.51
CA ASN A 674 -37.10 -43.93 42.71
C ASN A 674 -38.10 -44.10 41.55
N LYS A 675 -37.62 -44.52 40.38
CA LYS A 675 -37.75 -45.89 39.84
C LYS A 675 -37.07 -46.03 38.48
#